data_AF-A0A8S4SAZ8-F1
#
_entry.id   AF-A0A8S4SAZ8-F1
#
_cell.length_a   1.000
_cell.length_b   1.000
_cell.length_c   1.000
_cell.angle_alpha   90.00
_cell.angle_beta   90.00
_cell.angle_gamma   90.00
#
_symmetry.space_group_name_H-M   'P 1'
#
loop_
_entity.id
_entity.type
_entity.pdbx_description
1 polymer ?
#
loop_
_entity_poly.entity_id
_entity_poly.type
_entity_poly.pdbx_seq_one_letter_code
_entity_poly.pdbx_strand_id
1 'polypeptide(L)'
;MSDINMEKFAVPEFVPERYVKELAKSCVGGEELAQQKEKIQSLAEETASALKKNVYENYMQFIETATEISHLETEMYKLSHLLSDQRMVLTTLSQASVLGNDNTLSRESLDNHDLEADRVEEERKNKLNSISEKVESCMNLLDVPERHLLHEGDLLEIDAEENTALQRMHVYLFNDCLMLTSWISNRRGPMRYKFQTSYPISTLAVVNVRDLGTVKQAFKVLAFPDTRVFQCNSLTIKKDWLDKFDVAKKMHIEKENLKQKKKDSQDKLKHESLESPSLSVEEIPSPQIASLPDWLSDVTEELDVFIVERHFQKTYDLMIKAQRTLSTEEFITHPQRTDILKKIEQKQKVLTEILLKELDVTHNWSPRGGLRSSRHPVLILNKFNMTSQACELFLDICNHTVKAHVKAVQLEGSIYSYVKQVGEVFFCSLSDALTEFISLFPKNKLSAFVVWASMQLRILMSQIIKQVFTPQCALDSILDCVQSLREQCTLFCEFGLDLRFQMNSSLRSPIIKALREYKEKIVDSMKTKVSEDKWTPVNMHTKAGVNKFLSQMENLGLILVRYVINETWVDLSSSTIWFVQSVITVQNVGLEIVTKDMMDVVDECIYAIFNSRLKFSMRNDSSYALKNLKFILETVMPYMIKSYKDKVGYDNVKLLELAGEYGVNIAPPKKSNITYTSNEYL
;
A
#
# COMPACT_ATOMS: atom_id res chain seq x y z
N MET A 1 -9.85 34.62 -35.98
CA MET A 1 -8.58 34.90 -35.28
C MET A 1 -8.02 33.57 -34.82
N SER A 2 -6.94 33.11 -35.43
CA SER A 2 -6.32 31.80 -35.19
C SER A 2 -5.57 31.78 -33.86
N ASP A 3 -5.92 30.85 -32.98
CA ASP A 3 -5.15 30.56 -31.77
C ASP A 3 -3.76 30.08 -32.14
N ILE A 4 -2.75 30.62 -31.45
CA ILE A 4 -1.35 30.26 -31.64
C ILE A 4 -1.16 28.86 -31.04
N ASN A 5 -0.96 27.86 -31.89
CA ASN A 5 -0.79 26.48 -31.43
C ASN A 5 0.59 26.28 -30.79
N MET A 6 0.63 26.15 -29.45
CA MET A 6 1.84 25.96 -28.65
C MET A 6 2.65 24.70 -29.05
N GLU A 7 1.99 23.68 -29.61
CA GLU A 7 2.64 22.44 -30.05
C GLU A 7 3.65 22.66 -31.18
N LYS A 8 3.48 23.72 -31.99
CA LYS A 8 4.40 24.03 -33.09
C LYS A 8 5.76 24.52 -32.59
N PHE A 9 5.83 25.14 -31.40
CA PHE A 9 7.08 25.63 -30.81
C PHE A 9 7.84 24.55 -30.03
N ALA A 10 7.17 23.45 -29.66
CA ALA A 10 7.76 22.35 -28.90
C ALA A 10 8.51 21.33 -29.77
N VAL A 11 8.48 21.48 -31.10
CA VAL A 11 9.13 20.57 -32.04
C VAL A 11 10.63 20.89 -32.13
N PRO A 12 11.54 19.90 -32.00
CA PRO A 12 12.98 20.13 -32.02
C PRO A 12 13.52 20.67 -33.37
N GLU A 13 12.76 20.56 -34.46
CA GLU A 13 13.08 21.11 -35.79
C GLU A 13 12.34 22.43 -36.11
N PHE A 14 11.92 23.20 -35.10
CA PHE A 14 11.26 24.48 -35.33
C PHE A 14 12.19 25.48 -36.04
N VAL A 15 11.78 25.97 -37.22
CA VAL A 15 12.52 27.00 -37.97
C VAL A 15 11.80 28.35 -37.84
N PRO A 16 12.34 29.30 -37.05
CA PRO A 16 11.68 30.59 -36.79
C PRO A 16 11.40 31.40 -38.06
N GLU A 17 12.33 31.39 -39.01
CA GLU A 17 12.19 32.14 -40.26
C GLU A 17 11.03 31.66 -41.14
N ARG A 18 10.77 30.34 -41.13
CA ARG A 18 9.67 29.74 -41.90
C ARG A 18 8.33 30.10 -41.27
N TYR A 19 8.26 30.05 -39.94
CA TYR A 19 7.09 30.44 -39.17
C TYR A 19 6.74 31.92 -39.36
N VAL A 20 7.72 32.83 -39.27
CA VAL A 20 7.50 34.26 -39.48
C VAL A 20 7.07 34.56 -40.93
N LYS A 21 7.65 33.86 -41.92
CA LYS A 21 7.23 33.99 -43.34
C LYS A 21 5.80 33.51 -43.58
N GLU A 22 5.35 32.47 -42.90
CA GLU A 22 3.98 31.94 -43.01
C GLU A 22 2.96 32.82 -42.25
N LEU A 23 3.38 33.38 -41.12
CA LEU A 23 2.64 34.36 -40.34
C LEU A 23 2.43 35.68 -41.12
N ALA A 24 3.48 36.18 -41.77
CA ALA A 24 3.44 37.38 -42.60
C ALA A 24 2.62 37.19 -43.90
N LYS A 25 2.50 35.95 -44.41
CA LYS A 25 1.64 35.63 -45.56
C LYS A 25 0.16 35.53 -45.20
N SER A 26 -0.16 35.21 -43.95
CA SER A 26 -1.54 35.00 -43.49
C SER A 26 -2.17 36.25 -42.87
N CYS A 27 -1.38 37.20 -42.40
CA CYS A 27 -1.86 38.48 -41.87
C CYS A 27 -1.92 39.54 -42.96
N VAL A 28 -3.06 40.24 -43.11
CA VAL A 28 -3.30 41.18 -44.22
C VAL A 28 -2.98 42.64 -43.83
N GLY A 29 -2.58 42.90 -42.58
CA GLY A 29 -2.24 44.25 -42.10
C GLY A 29 -1.17 44.29 -40.99
N GLY A 30 -0.52 45.46 -40.84
CA GLY A 30 0.52 45.68 -39.83
C GLY A 30 0.01 45.64 -38.38
N GLU A 31 -1.27 45.93 -38.16
CA GLU A 31 -1.90 45.91 -36.84
C GLU A 31 -2.14 44.47 -36.32
N GLU A 32 -2.55 43.54 -37.19
CA GLU A 32 -2.68 42.11 -36.84
C GLU A 32 -1.31 41.48 -36.51
N LEU A 33 -0.26 41.89 -37.23
CA LEU A 33 1.12 41.45 -37.00
C LEU A 33 1.66 41.97 -35.66
N ALA A 34 1.31 43.21 -35.28
CA ALA A 34 1.65 43.77 -33.97
C ALA A 34 0.93 43.02 -32.83
N GLN A 35 -0.36 42.72 -32.97
CA GLN A 35 -1.12 41.94 -31.99
C GLN A 35 -0.60 40.51 -31.85
N GLN A 36 -0.22 39.85 -32.94
CA GLN A 36 0.38 38.51 -32.87
C GLN A 36 1.77 38.53 -32.22
N LYS A 37 2.58 39.57 -32.49
CA LYS A 37 3.87 39.75 -31.81
C LYS A 37 3.69 39.92 -30.30
N GLU A 38 2.72 40.73 -29.87
CA GLU A 38 2.41 40.94 -28.45
C GLU A 38 1.95 39.64 -27.78
N LYS A 39 1.09 38.85 -28.45
CA LYS A 39 0.67 37.52 -27.95
C LYS A 39 1.83 36.53 -27.83
N ILE A 40 2.75 36.50 -28.79
CA ILE A 40 3.94 35.64 -28.70
C ILE A 40 4.83 36.08 -27.52
N GLN A 41 4.95 37.39 -27.30
CA GLN A 41 5.73 37.94 -26.21
C GLN A 41 5.12 37.62 -24.84
N SER A 42 3.79 37.74 -24.69
CA SER A 42 3.10 37.34 -23.46
C SER A 42 3.22 35.84 -23.18
N LEU A 43 3.11 35.00 -24.22
CA LEU A 43 3.32 33.54 -24.11
C LEU A 43 4.75 33.21 -23.67
N ALA A 44 5.75 33.94 -24.18
CA ALA A 44 7.14 33.74 -23.78
C ALA A 44 7.36 34.11 -22.30
N GLU A 45 6.78 35.22 -21.84
CA GLU A 45 6.84 35.66 -20.43
C GLU A 45 6.11 34.67 -19.50
N GLU A 46 4.95 34.18 -19.90
CA GLU A 46 4.18 33.18 -19.17
C GLU A 46 4.92 31.85 -19.08
N THR A 47 5.51 31.38 -20.19
CA THR A 47 6.32 30.16 -20.22
C THR A 47 7.58 30.29 -19.35
N ALA A 48 8.26 31.45 -19.39
CA ALA A 48 9.42 31.70 -18.54
C ALA A 48 9.06 31.73 -17.05
N SER A 49 7.89 32.29 -16.70
CA SER A 49 7.36 32.28 -15.33
C SER A 49 6.97 30.86 -14.89
N ALA A 50 6.28 30.11 -15.74
CA ALA A 50 5.90 28.71 -15.49
C ALA A 50 7.13 27.80 -15.30
N LEU A 51 8.17 27.98 -16.13
CA LEU A 51 9.43 27.25 -16.00
C LEU A 51 10.14 27.59 -14.68
N LYS A 52 10.20 28.87 -14.31
CA LYS A 52 10.73 29.28 -13.00
C LYS A 52 9.95 28.62 -11.86
N LYS A 53 8.62 28.67 -11.90
CA LYS A 53 7.76 28.06 -10.88
C LYS A 53 7.98 26.54 -10.78
N ASN A 54 8.05 25.85 -11.92
CA ASN A 54 8.30 24.42 -11.97
C ASN A 54 9.70 24.06 -11.43
N VAL A 55 10.73 24.84 -11.75
CA VAL A 55 12.08 24.69 -11.20
C VAL A 55 12.10 24.94 -9.69
N TYR A 56 11.33 25.91 -9.18
CA TYR A 56 11.20 26.16 -7.74
C TYR A 56 10.43 25.05 -7.01
N GLU A 57 9.34 24.55 -7.58
CA GLU A 57 8.55 23.45 -7.01
C GLU A 57 9.37 22.15 -6.93
N ASN A 58 10.18 21.88 -7.95
CA ASN A 58 11.05 20.70 -7.99
C ASN A 58 12.45 20.96 -7.43
N TYR A 59 12.73 22.15 -6.89
CA TYR A 59 14.05 22.55 -6.42
C TYR A 59 14.57 21.61 -5.33
N MET A 60 13.71 21.25 -4.37
CA MET A 60 14.09 20.31 -3.31
C MET A 60 14.45 18.93 -3.87
N GLN A 61 13.68 18.42 -4.84
CA GLN A 61 13.96 17.12 -5.47
C GLN A 61 15.26 17.16 -6.28
N PHE A 62 15.55 18.26 -6.99
CA PHE A 62 16.82 18.43 -7.71
C PHE A 62 18.02 18.50 -6.75
N ILE A 63 17.88 19.20 -5.62
CA ILE A 63 18.94 19.27 -4.61
C ILE A 63 19.12 17.92 -3.94
N GLU A 64 18.05 17.23 -3.53
CA GLU A 64 18.10 15.91 -2.91
C GLU A 64 18.76 14.90 -3.85
N THR A 65 18.32 14.80 -5.10
CA THR A 65 18.94 13.91 -6.10
C THR A 65 20.40 14.26 -6.38
N ALA A 66 20.76 15.55 -6.50
CA ALA A 66 22.16 15.96 -6.66
C ALA A 66 23.02 15.62 -5.43
N THR A 67 22.47 15.76 -4.22
CA THR A 67 23.17 15.38 -2.98
C THR A 67 23.33 13.87 -2.85
N GLU A 68 22.33 13.07 -3.24
CA GLU A 68 22.43 11.62 -3.29
C GLU A 68 23.47 11.15 -4.32
N ILE A 69 23.52 11.77 -5.50
CA ILE A 69 24.55 11.48 -6.51
C ILE A 69 25.95 11.81 -5.97
N SER A 70 26.14 12.95 -5.29
CA SER A 70 27.42 13.31 -4.67
C SER A 70 27.81 12.35 -3.53
N HIS A 71 26.84 11.87 -2.76
CA HIS A 71 27.06 10.87 -1.72
C HIS A 71 27.50 9.53 -2.33
N LEU A 72 26.81 9.07 -3.38
CA LEU A 72 27.17 7.89 -4.16
C LEU A 72 28.56 7.99 -4.77
N GLU A 73 28.93 9.15 -5.32
CA GLU A 73 30.27 9.40 -5.84
C GLU A 73 31.32 9.25 -4.74
N THR A 74 31.06 9.79 -3.55
CA THR A 74 31.96 9.67 -2.40
C THR A 74 32.11 8.22 -1.93
N GLU A 75 31.02 7.45 -1.90
CA GLU A 75 31.05 6.01 -1.57
C GLU A 75 31.81 5.21 -2.64
N MET A 76 31.61 5.53 -3.92
CA MET A 76 32.32 4.89 -5.02
C MET A 76 33.83 5.16 -4.95
N TYR A 77 34.25 6.37 -4.58
CA TYR A 77 35.66 6.69 -4.32
C TYR A 77 36.21 5.89 -3.13
N LYS A 78 35.46 5.74 -2.04
CA LYS A 78 35.87 4.90 -0.90
C LYS A 78 36.03 3.43 -1.29
N LEU A 79 35.08 2.90 -2.07
CA LEU A 79 35.14 1.53 -2.57
C LEU A 79 36.36 1.34 -3.49
N SER A 80 36.61 2.30 -4.40
CA SER A 80 37.79 2.27 -5.26
C SER A 80 39.09 2.29 -4.46
N HIS A 81 39.14 3.06 -3.35
CA HIS A 81 40.30 3.07 -2.47
C HIS A 81 40.48 1.73 -1.75
N LEU A 82 39.40 1.18 -1.18
CA LEU A 82 39.40 -0.14 -0.54
C LEU A 82 39.83 -1.26 -1.49
N LEU A 83 39.37 -1.24 -2.74
CA LEU A 83 39.77 -2.20 -3.77
C LEU A 83 41.24 -2.02 -4.17
N SER A 84 41.71 -0.77 -4.24
CA SER A 84 43.13 -0.48 -4.49
C SER A 84 44.01 -0.97 -3.34
N ASP A 85 43.57 -0.78 -2.09
CA ASP A 85 44.26 -1.28 -0.89
C ASP A 85 44.27 -2.81 -0.85
N GLN A 86 43.14 -3.46 -1.12
CA GLN A 86 43.06 -4.91 -1.24
C GLN A 86 43.95 -5.44 -2.35
N ARG A 87 43.97 -4.77 -3.51
CA ARG A 87 44.88 -5.12 -4.62
C ARG A 87 46.33 -4.97 -4.20
N MET A 88 46.69 -3.91 -3.47
CA MET A 88 48.04 -3.72 -2.95
C MET A 88 48.43 -4.84 -1.98
N VAL A 89 47.54 -5.18 -1.03
CA VAL A 89 47.73 -6.29 -0.08
C VAL A 89 47.87 -7.63 -0.81
N LEU A 90 47.02 -7.92 -1.79
CA LEU A 90 47.11 -9.14 -2.61
C LEU A 90 48.42 -9.18 -3.41
N THR A 91 48.89 -8.04 -3.91
CA THR A 91 50.17 -7.95 -4.62
C THR A 91 51.34 -8.18 -3.66
N THR A 92 51.28 -7.62 -2.45
CA THR A 92 52.28 -7.86 -1.40
C THR A 92 52.29 -9.32 -0.91
N LEU A 93 51.11 -9.94 -0.74
CA LEU A 93 50.99 -11.35 -0.38
C LEU A 93 51.47 -12.28 -1.52
N SER A 94 51.16 -11.92 -2.77
CA SER A 94 51.68 -12.60 -3.96
C SER A 94 53.20 -12.55 -4.01
N GLN A 95 53.81 -11.38 -3.78
CA GLN A 95 55.26 -11.23 -3.75
C GLN A 95 55.91 -11.95 -2.54
N ALA A 96 55.23 -11.99 -1.39
CA ALA A 96 55.66 -12.77 -0.23
C ALA A 96 55.58 -14.29 -0.48
N SER A 97 54.61 -14.76 -1.27
CA SER A 97 54.47 -16.18 -1.64
C SER A 97 55.52 -16.65 -2.65
N VAL A 98 56.10 -15.75 -3.44
CA VAL A 98 57.17 -16.06 -4.42
C VAL A 98 58.55 -16.18 -3.77
N LEU A 99 58.75 -15.64 -2.56
CA LEU A 99 60.03 -15.68 -1.84
C LEU A 99 60.08 -16.66 -0.66
N GLY A 100 59.04 -17.48 -0.48
CA GLY A 100 58.91 -18.34 0.69
C GLY A 100 58.42 -19.74 0.38
N ASN A 101 59.25 -20.58 -0.25
CA ASN A 101 59.54 -21.93 0.24
C ASN A 101 60.62 -22.62 -0.65
N ASP A 102 61.86 -22.60 -0.18
CA ASP A 102 62.87 -23.58 -0.56
C ASP A 102 62.56 -24.91 0.15
N ASN A 103 62.23 -25.96 -0.63
CA ASN A 103 62.80 -27.30 -0.40
C ASN A 103 62.41 -28.32 -1.50
N THR A 104 63.47 -28.75 -2.20
CA THR A 104 63.75 -30.10 -2.74
C THR A 104 62.94 -30.64 -3.93
N LEU A 105 63.55 -30.45 -5.11
CA LEU A 105 63.99 -31.48 -6.07
C LEU A 105 62.94 -32.46 -6.63
N SER A 106 62.64 -32.30 -7.93
CA SER A 106 62.97 -33.27 -9.01
C SER A 106 61.86 -33.37 -10.07
N ARG A 107 62.04 -32.69 -11.21
CA ARG A 107 62.03 -33.29 -12.57
C ARG A 107 61.96 -32.17 -13.60
N GLU A 108 63.15 -31.79 -14.06
CA GLU A 108 63.36 -31.35 -15.42
C GLU A 108 62.71 -32.35 -16.38
N SER A 109 61.76 -31.87 -17.17
CA SER A 109 61.30 -32.32 -18.50
C SER A 109 59.78 -32.15 -18.57
N LEU A 110 59.33 -31.03 -19.16
CA LEU A 110 58.03 -30.80 -19.85
C LEU A 110 57.75 -29.29 -20.13
N ASP A 111 58.68 -28.40 -19.79
CA ASP A 111 58.51 -26.92 -19.76
C ASP A 111 58.30 -26.19 -21.12
N ASN A 112 58.14 -26.93 -22.23
CA ASN A 112 57.72 -26.34 -23.50
C ASN A 112 56.23 -26.56 -23.81
N HIS A 113 55.50 -27.35 -23.02
CA HIS A 113 54.08 -27.63 -23.25
C HIS A 113 53.12 -26.76 -22.40
N ASP A 114 53.61 -26.21 -21.27
CA ASP A 114 52.80 -25.39 -20.35
C ASP A 114 52.65 -23.93 -20.84
N LEU A 115 53.68 -23.33 -21.44
CA LEU A 115 53.59 -21.96 -21.96
C LEU A 115 52.54 -21.79 -23.07
N GLU A 116 52.34 -22.83 -23.89
CA GLU A 116 51.33 -22.82 -24.96
C GLU A 116 49.92 -23.09 -24.40
N ALA A 117 49.79 -23.97 -23.40
CA ALA A 117 48.53 -24.23 -22.71
C ALA A 117 48.06 -22.98 -21.92
N ASP A 118 48.97 -22.30 -21.25
CA ASP A 118 48.71 -21.05 -20.54
C ASP A 118 48.29 -19.92 -21.49
N ARG A 119 48.93 -19.82 -22.66
CA ARG A 119 48.53 -18.87 -23.71
C ARG A 119 47.12 -19.15 -24.24
N VAL A 120 46.78 -20.41 -24.48
CA VAL A 120 45.44 -20.82 -24.96
C VAL A 120 44.37 -20.57 -23.90
N GLU A 121 44.69 -20.80 -22.62
CA GLU A 121 43.82 -20.50 -21.47
C GLU A 121 43.60 -18.98 -21.32
N GLU A 122 44.64 -18.17 -21.53
CA GLU A 122 44.58 -16.72 -21.45
C GLU A 122 43.80 -16.11 -22.62
N GLU A 123 44.00 -16.60 -23.85
CA GLU A 123 43.17 -16.24 -25.00
C GLU A 123 41.69 -16.61 -24.80
N ARG A 124 41.42 -17.77 -24.19
CA ARG A 124 40.05 -18.19 -23.85
C ARG A 124 39.40 -17.23 -22.86
N LYS A 125 40.09 -16.88 -21.77
CA LYS A 125 39.60 -15.92 -20.76
C LYS A 125 39.38 -14.54 -21.37
N ASN A 126 40.29 -14.07 -22.22
CA ASN A 126 40.16 -12.79 -22.91
C ASN A 126 38.93 -12.73 -23.84
N LYS A 127 38.66 -13.81 -24.58
CA LYS A 127 37.45 -13.92 -25.43
C LYS A 127 36.17 -13.90 -24.61
N LEU A 128 36.10 -14.64 -23.50
CA LEU A 128 34.93 -14.66 -22.61
C LEU A 128 34.70 -13.30 -21.92
N ASN A 129 35.77 -12.63 -21.49
CA ASN A 129 35.69 -11.28 -20.92
C ASN A 129 35.17 -10.26 -21.94
N SER A 130 35.64 -10.33 -23.20
CA SER A 130 35.13 -9.45 -24.26
C SER A 130 33.63 -9.63 -24.53
N ILE A 131 33.10 -10.84 -24.38
CA ILE A 131 31.66 -11.10 -24.49
C ILE A 131 30.90 -10.51 -23.30
N SER A 132 31.43 -10.69 -22.09
CA SER A 132 30.85 -10.13 -20.86
C SER A 132 30.75 -8.60 -20.89
N GLU A 133 31.73 -7.91 -21.47
CA GLU A 133 31.71 -6.44 -21.65
C GLU A 133 30.66 -5.98 -22.69
N LYS A 134 30.39 -6.80 -23.71
CA LYS A 134 29.43 -6.49 -24.79
C LYS A 134 27.99 -6.78 -24.40
N VAL A 135 27.75 -7.68 -23.45
CA VAL A 135 26.42 -8.18 -23.06
C VAL A 135 26.02 -7.64 -21.69
N GLU A 136 24.98 -6.81 -21.65
CA GLU A 136 24.34 -6.36 -20.42
C GLU A 136 23.70 -7.54 -19.66
N SER A 137 23.97 -7.62 -18.35
CA SER A 137 23.51 -8.70 -17.46
C SER A 137 23.96 -10.10 -17.91
N CYS A 138 25.18 -10.22 -18.44
CA CYS A 138 25.74 -11.51 -18.85
C CYS A 138 25.81 -12.52 -17.67
N MET A 139 25.52 -13.79 -17.96
CA MET A 139 25.79 -14.91 -17.04
C MET A 139 27.30 -14.98 -16.74
N ASN A 140 27.69 -15.44 -15.55
CA ASN A 140 29.10 -15.68 -15.22
C ASN A 140 29.70 -16.75 -16.15
N LEU A 141 30.38 -16.31 -17.21
CA LEU A 141 30.96 -17.21 -18.21
C LEU A 141 32.20 -17.95 -17.69
N LEU A 142 32.88 -17.42 -16.66
CA LEU A 142 34.12 -17.94 -16.10
C LEU A 142 33.94 -19.00 -14.99
N ASP A 143 32.73 -19.16 -14.43
CA ASP A 143 32.47 -20.12 -13.33
C ASP A 143 32.66 -21.58 -13.76
N VAL A 144 32.53 -21.88 -15.06
CA VAL A 144 32.78 -23.22 -15.62
C VAL A 144 34.16 -23.23 -16.29
N PRO A 145 35.16 -23.91 -15.70
CA PRO A 145 36.56 -23.79 -16.11
C PRO A 145 36.82 -24.22 -17.57
N GLU A 146 36.01 -25.13 -18.11
CA GLU A 146 36.17 -25.67 -19.46
C GLU A 146 35.28 -24.98 -20.52
N ARG A 147 34.57 -23.89 -20.19
CA ARG A 147 33.68 -23.21 -21.14
C ARG A 147 34.49 -22.48 -22.21
N HIS A 148 34.16 -22.73 -23.47
CA HIS A 148 34.72 -22.01 -24.63
C HIS A 148 33.66 -21.77 -25.70
N LEU A 149 33.81 -20.69 -26.46
CA LEU A 149 32.89 -20.29 -27.52
C LEU A 149 33.10 -21.18 -28.76
N LEU A 150 32.02 -21.81 -29.25
CA LEU A 150 32.02 -22.59 -30.48
C LEU A 150 31.58 -21.77 -31.69
N HIS A 151 30.57 -20.91 -31.52
CA HIS A 151 30.02 -20.09 -32.60
C HIS A 151 29.27 -18.86 -32.06
N GLU A 152 29.31 -17.76 -32.81
CA GLU A 152 28.52 -16.54 -32.55
C GLU A 152 27.91 -16.03 -33.85
N GLY A 153 26.72 -15.44 -33.79
CA GLY A 153 26.07 -14.90 -34.98
C GLY A 153 24.75 -14.18 -34.75
N ASP A 154 24.42 -13.30 -35.68
CA ASP A 154 23.15 -12.56 -35.70
C ASP A 154 22.04 -13.42 -36.33
N LEU A 155 20.91 -13.56 -35.61
CA LEU A 155 19.75 -14.33 -36.01
C LEU A 155 18.46 -13.50 -35.83
N LEU A 156 17.44 -13.75 -36.64
CA LEU A 156 16.13 -13.12 -36.51
C LEU A 156 15.17 -14.12 -35.84
N GLU A 157 14.62 -13.77 -34.68
CA GLU A 157 13.60 -14.59 -34.00
C GLU A 157 12.25 -14.37 -34.68
N ILE A 158 11.55 -15.47 -34.98
CA ILE A 158 10.24 -15.51 -35.62
C ILE A 158 9.25 -16.17 -34.66
N ASP A 159 8.03 -15.65 -34.63
CA ASP A 159 6.92 -16.25 -33.90
C ASP A 159 6.57 -17.63 -34.50
N ALA A 160 6.49 -18.65 -33.63
CA ALA A 160 6.20 -20.02 -34.02
C ALA A 160 4.74 -20.22 -34.50
N GLU A 161 3.81 -19.35 -34.10
CA GLU A 161 2.39 -19.43 -34.46
C GLU A 161 2.04 -18.49 -35.63
N GLU A 162 2.45 -17.22 -35.53
CA GLU A 162 2.08 -16.17 -36.50
C GLU A 162 3.07 -16.01 -37.68
N ASN A 163 4.22 -16.68 -37.66
CA ASN A 163 5.30 -16.57 -38.66
C ASN A 163 5.77 -15.11 -38.93
N THR A 164 5.65 -14.24 -37.94
CA THR A 164 6.06 -12.83 -37.99
C THR A 164 7.44 -12.65 -37.35
N ALA A 165 8.22 -11.69 -37.85
CA ALA A 165 9.53 -11.38 -37.28
C ALA A 165 9.37 -10.62 -35.95
N LEU A 166 9.90 -11.18 -34.86
CA LEU A 166 9.79 -10.61 -33.52
C LEU A 166 10.94 -9.64 -33.23
N GLN A 167 12.18 -10.14 -33.21
CA GLN A 167 13.34 -9.34 -32.81
C GLN A 167 14.65 -9.86 -33.40
N ARG A 168 15.62 -8.96 -33.54
CA ARG A 168 17.00 -9.30 -33.91
C ARG A 168 17.77 -9.72 -32.67
N MET A 169 18.34 -10.90 -32.73
CA MET A 169 19.05 -11.55 -31.65
C MET A 169 20.50 -11.78 -32.05
N HIS A 170 21.41 -11.65 -31.10
CA HIS A 170 22.78 -12.13 -31.24
C HIS A 170 22.95 -13.35 -30.35
N VAL A 171 23.36 -14.48 -30.93
CA VAL A 171 23.35 -15.78 -30.28
C VAL A 171 24.77 -16.30 -30.13
N TYR A 172 25.09 -16.80 -28.93
CA TYR A 172 26.39 -17.39 -28.61
C TYR A 172 26.21 -18.87 -28.26
N LEU A 173 26.88 -19.76 -28.99
CA LEU A 173 26.94 -21.19 -28.70
C LEU A 173 28.25 -21.52 -28.01
N PHE A 174 28.16 -22.01 -26.79
CA PHE A 174 29.26 -22.59 -26.03
C PHE A 174 29.21 -24.11 -26.09
N ASN A 175 30.25 -24.77 -25.56
CA ASN A 175 30.32 -26.22 -25.46
C ASN A 175 29.29 -26.85 -24.50
N ASP A 176 28.78 -26.08 -23.53
CA ASP A 176 27.85 -26.56 -22.50
C ASP A 176 26.46 -25.90 -22.56
N CYS A 177 26.33 -24.73 -23.19
CA CYS A 177 25.08 -23.98 -23.26
C CYS A 177 24.97 -23.09 -24.50
N LEU A 178 23.72 -22.76 -24.87
CA LEU A 178 23.35 -21.76 -25.87
C LEU A 178 22.86 -20.50 -25.15
N MET A 179 23.46 -19.35 -25.41
CA MET A 179 23.08 -18.05 -24.83
C MET A 179 22.41 -17.17 -25.88
N LEU A 180 21.21 -16.68 -25.58
CA LEU A 180 20.44 -15.78 -26.42
C LEU A 180 20.50 -14.34 -25.89
N THR A 181 20.83 -13.38 -26.76
CA THR A 181 20.88 -11.96 -26.42
C THR A 181 20.09 -11.11 -27.41
N SER A 182 19.35 -10.11 -26.93
CA SER A 182 18.56 -9.18 -27.75
C SER A 182 19.33 -7.90 -28.03
N TRP A 183 19.11 -7.28 -29.19
CA TRP A 183 19.76 -6.03 -29.55
C TRP A 183 19.27 -4.83 -28.70
N ILE A 184 20.18 -4.02 -28.15
CA ILE A 184 19.82 -2.80 -27.39
C ILE A 184 19.70 -1.62 -28.36
N SER A 185 18.52 -1.01 -28.43
CA SER A 185 18.25 0.16 -29.28
C SER A 185 18.73 1.49 -28.67
N ASN A 186 18.70 1.62 -27.33
CA ASN A 186 19.06 2.85 -26.61
C ASN A 186 20.50 2.80 -26.11
N ARG A 187 21.44 3.37 -26.87
CA ARG A 187 22.88 3.27 -26.58
C ARG A 187 23.32 4.20 -25.46
N ARG A 188 23.67 3.65 -24.30
CA ARG A 188 24.46 4.32 -23.25
C ARG A 188 25.55 3.36 -22.75
N GLY A 189 26.72 3.38 -23.39
CA GLY A 189 27.90 2.61 -22.97
C GLY A 189 28.38 1.55 -23.99
N PRO A 190 29.36 0.71 -23.59
CA PRO A 190 29.98 -0.30 -24.45
C PRO A 190 29.10 -1.53 -24.72
N MET A 191 28.06 -1.73 -23.90
CA MET A 191 27.13 -2.86 -24.01
C MET A 191 26.21 -2.71 -25.23
N ARG A 192 26.22 -3.71 -26.09
CA ARG A 192 25.48 -3.73 -27.38
C ARG A 192 24.30 -4.70 -27.36
N TYR A 193 24.35 -5.70 -26.49
CA TYR A 193 23.36 -6.77 -26.41
C TYR A 193 22.87 -6.90 -24.98
N LYS A 194 21.62 -7.33 -24.80
CA LYS A 194 21.02 -7.61 -23.50
C LYS A 194 20.79 -9.11 -23.38
N PHE A 195 21.28 -9.72 -22.31
CA PHE A 195 21.06 -11.14 -22.02
C PHE A 195 19.55 -11.42 -21.83
N GLN A 196 19.05 -12.48 -22.48
CA GLN A 196 17.65 -12.89 -22.35
C GLN A 196 17.52 -14.24 -21.64
N THR A 197 18.17 -15.29 -22.16
CA THR A 197 18.04 -16.66 -21.65
C THR A 197 19.25 -17.50 -22.07
N SER A 198 19.62 -18.49 -21.26
CA SER A 198 20.57 -19.54 -21.63
C SER A 198 19.93 -20.93 -21.52
N TYR A 199 20.25 -21.81 -22.46
CA TYR A 199 19.77 -23.19 -22.49
C TYR A 199 20.95 -24.15 -22.39
N PRO A 200 20.99 -25.06 -21.40
CA PRO A 200 21.97 -26.14 -21.37
C PRO A 200 21.88 -27.02 -22.63
N ILE A 201 23.02 -27.49 -23.12
CA ILE A 201 23.05 -28.35 -24.32
C ILE A 201 22.31 -29.68 -24.11
N SER A 202 22.18 -30.14 -22.87
CA SER A 202 21.47 -31.37 -22.48
C SER A 202 19.97 -31.31 -22.73
N THR A 203 19.35 -30.13 -22.63
CA THR A 203 17.90 -29.93 -22.81
C THR A 203 17.55 -29.41 -24.21
N LEU A 204 18.55 -29.19 -25.06
CA LEU A 204 18.41 -28.54 -26.36
C LEU A 204 18.13 -29.53 -27.50
N ALA A 205 16.99 -29.42 -28.15
CA ALA A 205 16.69 -30.10 -29.42
C ALA A 205 16.57 -29.09 -30.57
N VAL A 206 17.43 -29.21 -31.58
CA VAL A 206 17.43 -28.32 -32.75
C VAL A 206 16.84 -29.07 -33.94
N VAL A 207 15.84 -28.48 -34.58
CA VAL A 207 15.09 -29.07 -35.69
C VAL A 207 15.22 -28.15 -36.91
N ASN A 208 15.69 -28.71 -38.02
CA ASN A 208 15.75 -27.99 -39.28
C ASN A 208 14.32 -27.78 -39.86
N VAL A 209 13.91 -26.54 -40.05
CA VAL A 209 12.59 -26.19 -40.61
C VAL A 209 12.71 -26.07 -42.14
N ARG A 210 11.77 -26.67 -42.87
CA ARG A 210 11.66 -26.53 -44.33
C ARG A 210 11.06 -25.16 -44.66
N ASP A 211 11.51 -24.56 -45.76
CA ASP A 211 11.05 -23.23 -46.18
C ASP A 211 9.54 -23.23 -46.44
N LEU A 212 8.80 -22.34 -45.78
CA LEU A 212 7.35 -22.20 -45.85
C LEU A 212 6.98 -20.71 -45.91
N GLY A 213 6.48 -20.28 -47.07
CA GLY A 213 6.00 -18.91 -47.28
C GLY A 213 7.09 -17.84 -47.07
N THR A 214 6.90 -16.98 -46.06
CA THR A 214 7.80 -15.89 -45.67
C THR A 214 9.01 -16.37 -44.86
N VAL A 215 8.94 -17.57 -44.28
CA VAL A 215 10.01 -18.17 -43.47
C VAL A 215 10.92 -18.99 -44.38
N LYS A 216 12.06 -18.40 -44.75
CA LYS A 216 13.13 -19.05 -45.52
C LYS A 216 14.35 -19.24 -44.64
N GLN A 217 15.02 -20.38 -44.76
CA GLN A 217 16.31 -20.64 -44.10
C GLN A 217 16.22 -20.53 -42.57
N ALA A 218 15.17 -21.10 -41.97
CA ALA A 218 14.98 -21.11 -40.53
C ALA A 218 15.28 -22.47 -39.88
N PHE A 219 15.66 -22.47 -38.60
CA PHE A 219 15.72 -23.66 -37.75
C PHE A 219 14.98 -23.38 -36.43
N LYS A 220 14.49 -24.44 -35.80
CA LYS A 220 13.68 -24.38 -34.58
C LYS A 220 14.49 -24.95 -33.42
N VAL A 221 14.54 -24.21 -32.33
CA VAL A 221 15.18 -24.61 -31.08
C VAL A 221 14.08 -24.95 -30.07
N LEU A 222 14.08 -26.19 -29.62
CA LEU A 222 13.16 -26.75 -28.64
C LEU A 222 13.95 -26.93 -27.33
N ALA A 223 13.59 -26.17 -26.30
CA ALA A 223 14.17 -26.26 -24.97
C ALA A 223 13.02 -26.13 -23.97
N PHE A 224 12.43 -27.26 -23.57
CA PHE A 224 11.21 -27.29 -22.76
C PHE A 224 11.31 -26.36 -21.52
N PRO A 225 10.31 -25.47 -21.28
CA PRO A 225 9.02 -25.35 -21.97
C PRO A 225 9.01 -24.50 -23.25
N ASP A 226 10.14 -23.90 -23.63
CA ASP A 226 10.25 -22.93 -24.70
C ASP A 226 10.45 -23.55 -26.08
N THR A 227 9.86 -22.91 -27.08
CA THR A 227 10.00 -23.27 -28.49
C THR A 227 10.22 -22.00 -29.30
N ARG A 228 11.41 -21.87 -29.91
CA ARG A 228 11.81 -20.66 -30.64
C ARG A 228 12.22 -20.98 -32.08
N VAL A 229 11.88 -20.10 -33.02
CA VAL A 229 12.24 -20.25 -34.44
C VAL A 229 13.20 -19.13 -34.82
N PHE A 230 14.34 -19.48 -35.39
CA PHE A 230 15.36 -18.53 -35.84
C PHE A 230 15.55 -18.59 -37.34
N GLN A 231 15.49 -17.44 -37.99
CA GLN A 231 15.78 -17.26 -39.41
C GLN A 231 17.19 -16.73 -39.62
N CYS A 232 17.92 -17.37 -40.53
CA CYS A 232 19.27 -16.97 -40.94
C CYS A 232 19.24 -16.12 -42.22
N ASN A 233 20.29 -15.31 -42.41
CA ASN A 233 20.46 -14.48 -43.61
C ASN A 233 20.91 -15.26 -44.86
N SER A 234 21.46 -16.47 -44.67
CA SER A 234 21.94 -17.34 -45.76
C SER A 234 21.79 -18.82 -45.38
N LEU A 235 21.58 -19.67 -46.39
CA LEU A 235 21.57 -21.13 -46.25
C LEU A 235 22.92 -21.67 -45.78
N THR A 236 24.02 -20.98 -46.10
CA THR A 236 25.36 -21.32 -45.60
C THR A 236 25.47 -21.13 -44.09
N ILE A 237 24.94 -20.01 -43.57
CA ILE A 237 24.92 -19.70 -42.12
C ILE A 237 24.02 -20.70 -41.38
N LYS A 238 22.84 -21.02 -41.92
CA LYS A 238 21.97 -22.04 -41.35
C LYS A 238 22.66 -23.40 -41.23
N LYS A 239 23.38 -23.81 -42.29
CA LYS A 239 24.12 -25.08 -42.28
C LYS A 239 25.25 -25.06 -41.24
N ASP A 240 26.01 -23.97 -41.17
CA ASP A 240 27.08 -23.80 -40.17
C ASP A 240 26.52 -23.87 -38.74
N TRP A 241 25.41 -23.19 -38.44
CA TRP A 241 24.75 -23.30 -37.14
C TRP A 241 24.37 -24.73 -36.78
N LEU A 242 23.72 -25.47 -37.69
CA LEU A 242 23.33 -26.86 -37.47
C LEU A 242 24.54 -27.77 -37.26
N ASP A 243 25.60 -27.60 -38.06
CA ASP A 243 26.84 -28.36 -37.94
C ASP A 243 27.52 -28.09 -36.58
N LYS A 244 27.51 -26.83 -36.10
CA LYS A 244 28.05 -26.45 -34.79
C LYS A 244 27.22 -26.97 -33.63
N PHE A 245 25.90 -27.02 -33.75
CA PHE A 245 25.04 -27.67 -32.75
C PHE A 245 25.31 -29.17 -32.64
N ASP A 246 25.57 -29.86 -33.76
CA ASP A 246 25.94 -31.28 -33.77
C ASP A 246 27.30 -31.50 -33.10
N VAL A 247 28.28 -30.62 -33.34
CA VAL A 247 29.59 -30.65 -32.66
C VAL A 247 29.43 -30.46 -31.15
N ALA A 248 28.65 -29.46 -30.72
CA ALA A 248 28.39 -29.20 -29.30
C ALA A 248 27.75 -30.42 -28.61
N LYS A 249 26.77 -31.06 -29.25
CA LYS A 249 26.13 -32.28 -28.74
C LYS A 249 27.08 -33.47 -28.66
N LYS A 250 27.92 -33.68 -29.68
CA LYS A 250 28.94 -34.74 -29.66
C LYS A 250 29.94 -34.55 -28.53
N MET A 251 30.45 -33.33 -28.34
CA MET A 251 31.36 -33.00 -27.24
C MET A 251 30.72 -33.23 -25.86
N HIS A 252 29.44 -32.89 -25.70
CA HIS A 252 28.71 -33.15 -24.46
C HIS A 252 28.57 -34.66 -24.18
N ILE A 253 28.20 -35.45 -25.19
CA ILE A 253 28.05 -36.91 -25.06
C ILE A 253 29.40 -37.60 -24.76
N GLU A 254 30.48 -37.18 -25.41
CA GLU A 254 31.82 -37.71 -25.13
C GLU A 254 32.27 -37.40 -23.70
N LYS A 255 31.97 -36.21 -23.19
CA LYS A 255 32.30 -35.80 -21.81
C LYS A 255 31.49 -36.57 -20.77
N GLU A 256 30.21 -36.83 -21.02
CA GLU A 256 29.35 -37.69 -20.17
C GLU A 256 29.87 -39.14 -20.14
N ASN A 257 30.21 -39.71 -21.30
CA ASN A 257 30.78 -41.06 -21.40
C ASN A 257 32.14 -41.20 -20.68
N LEU A 258 32.98 -40.16 -20.71
CA LEU A 258 34.26 -40.13 -19.98
C LEU A 258 34.05 -40.04 -18.45
N LYS A 259 33.01 -39.33 -17.98
CA LYS A 259 32.65 -39.29 -16.56
C LYS A 259 32.11 -40.62 -16.06
N GLN A 260 31.34 -41.35 -16.88
CA GLN A 260 30.85 -42.70 -16.55
C GLN A 260 31.99 -43.73 -16.47
N LYS A 261 32.96 -43.70 -17.40
CA LYS A 261 34.16 -44.55 -17.32
C LYS A 261 35.07 -44.26 -16.12
N LYS A 262 35.15 -43.00 -15.67
CA LYS A 262 35.87 -42.63 -14.44
C LYS A 262 35.16 -43.12 -13.16
N LYS A 263 33.82 -43.24 -13.19
CA LYS A 263 33.01 -43.73 -12.06
C LYS A 263 33.17 -45.26 -11.85
N ASP A 264 33.21 -46.04 -12.94
CA ASP A 264 33.46 -47.49 -12.88
C ASP A 264 34.89 -47.87 -12.43
N SER A 265 35.83 -46.92 -12.48
CA SER A 265 37.24 -47.14 -12.12
C SER A 265 37.55 -46.87 -10.64
N GLN A 266 36.63 -46.24 -9.89
CA GLN A 266 36.85 -45.88 -8.48
C GLN A 266 36.19 -46.82 -7.46
N ASP A 267 35.35 -47.77 -7.89
CA ASP A 267 34.68 -48.74 -6.99
C ASP A 267 35.42 -50.08 -6.78
N LYS A 268 36.65 -50.22 -7.30
CA LYS A 268 37.51 -51.39 -7.02
C LYS A 268 38.75 -50.99 -6.25
N LEU A 269 38.64 -50.80 -4.93
CA LEU A 269 39.74 -50.94 -3.97
C LEU A 269 39.21 -50.94 -2.53
N LYS A 270 38.79 -52.14 -2.07
CA LYS A 270 38.88 -52.71 -0.70
C LYS A 270 37.70 -53.62 -0.38
N HIS A 271 37.83 -54.90 -0.71
CA HIS A 271 37.82 -55.96 0.32
C HIS A 271 38.33 -57.27 -0.28
N GLU A 272 39.47 -57.74 0.24
CA GLU A 272 39.93 -59.11 0.06
C GLU A 272 38.97 -60.08 0.78
N SER A 273 38.57 -61.16 0.11
CA SER A 273 38.56 -62.49 0.73
C SER A 273 38.48 -63.59 -0.34
N LEU A 274 39.53 -64.41 -0.31
CA LEU A 274 39.80 -65.75 -0.80
C LEU A 274 38.68 -66.58 -1.46
N GLU A 275 39.10 -67.30 -2.50
CA GLU A 275 38.40 -68.34 -3.26
C GLU A 275 37.82 -69.47 -2.39
N SER A 276 36.54 -69.79 -2.63
CA SER A 276 35.89 -71.10 -2.91
C SER A 276 36.34 -72.40 -2.20
N PRO A 277 35.45 -73.38 -1.91
CA PRO A 277 34.37 -73.77 -2.84
C PRO A 277 33.02 -74.26 -2.23
N SER A 278 31.98 -74.12 -3.06
CA SER A 278 30.80 -75.00 -3.23
C SER A 278 30.18 -75.69 -2.01
N LEU A 279 28.89 -75.43 -1.78
CA LEU A 279 27.82 -76.45 -1.83
C LEU A 279 26.43 -75.79 -1.71
N SER A 280 25.54 -76.30 -2.55
CA SER A 280 24.09 -76.11 -2.64
C SER A 280 23.34 -75.93 -1.31
N VAL A 281 22.27 -75.13 -1.31
CA VAL A 281 20.87 -75.54 -1.00
C VAL A 281 19.96 -74.30 -0.85
N GLU A 282 18.91 -74.29 -1.67
CA GLU A 282 17.53 -73.77 -1.50
C GLU A 282 17.22 -72.29 -1.19
N GLU A 283 16.22 -71.83 -1.95
CA GLU A 283 15.53 -70.55 -1.92
C GLU A 283 14.85 -70.24 -0.57
N ILE A 284 15.04 -69.00 -0.08
CA ILE A 284 14.07 -68.29 0.77
C ILE A 284 14.05 -66.83 0.29
N PRO A 285 12.90 -66.25 -0.10
CA PRO A 285 12.83 -64.87 -0.58
C PRO A 285 12.75 -63.91 0.63
N SER A 286 13.80 -63.12 0.85
CA SER A 286 13.80 -61.96 1.77
C SER A 286 13.34 -60.69 1.03
N PRO A 287 12.69 -59.75 1.74
CA PRO A 287 11.68 -58.86 1.17
C PRO A 287 12.28 -57.78 0.27
N GLN A 288 11.69 -57.60 -0.90
CA GLN A 288 11.98 -56.51 -1.81
C GLN A 288 11.64 -55.17 -1.13
N ILE A 289 12.66 -54.42 -0.71
CA ILE A 289 12.49 -53.03 -0.28
C ILE A 289 12.14 -52.22 -1.53
N ALA A 290 10.93 -51.66 -1.58
CA ALA A 290 10.49 -50.83 -2.70
C ALA A 290 11.40 -49.60 -2.82
N SER A 291 11.93 -49.36 -4.03
CA SER A 291 12.70 -48.15 -4.35
C SER A 291 11.84 -46.90 -4.17
N LEU A 292 12.39 -45.86 -3.55
CA LEU A 292 11.70 -44.57 -3.48
C LEU A 292 11.41 -44.01 -4.87
N PRO A 293 10.25 -43.35 -5.06
CA PRO A 293 9.97 -42.62 -6.29
C PRO A 293 11.02 -41.53 -6.55
N ASP A 294 11.48 -41.40 -7.79
CA ASP A 294 12.56 -40.47 -8.19
C ASP A 294 12.29 -39.03 -7.73
N TRP A 295 11.05 -38.55 -7.83
CA TRP A 295 10.68 -37.20 -7.39
C TRP A 295 10.92 -36.97 -5.90
N LEU A 296 10.83 -38.01 -5.05
CA LEU A 296 10.98 -37.87 -3.60
C LEU A 296 12.45 -37.74 -3.16
N SER A 297 13.38 -38.19 -4.02
CA SER A 297 14.82 -37.91 -3.88
C SER A 297 15.11 -36.43 -4.12
N ASP A 298 14.43 -35.84 -5.10
CA ASP A 298 14.68 -34.46 -5.56
C ASP A 298 13.83 -33.41 -4.82
N VAL A 299 12.85 -33.84 -4.00
CA VAL A 299 11.93 -32.95 -3.24
C VAL A 299 12.69 -31.85 -2.49
N THR A 300 13.84 -32.14 -1.88
CA THR A 300 14.56 -31.12 -1.09
C THR A 300 15.18 -30.03 -1.95
N GLU A 301 15.61 -30.36 -3.17
CA GLU A 301 16.17 -29.39 -4.12
C GLU A 301 15.06 -28.59 -4.79
N GLU A 302 13.95 -29.24 -5.16
CA GLU A 302 12.78 -28.58 -5.73
C GLU A 302 12.12 -27.62 -4.72
N LEU A 303 12.09 -27.97 -3.44
CA LEU A 303 11.66 -27.06 -2.36
C LEU A 303 12.56 -25.82 -2.27
N ASP A 304 13.88 -25.95 -2.44
CA ASP A 304 14.80 -24.81 -2.42
C ASP A 304 14.56 -23.86 -3.59
N VAL A 305 14.36 -24.39 -4.79
CA VAL A 305 14.02 -23.58 -5.98
C VAL A 305 12.73 -22.80 -5.72
N PHE A 306 11.65 -23.46 -5.26
CA PHE A 306 10.39 -22.78 -5.01
C PHE A 306 10.46 -21.75 -3.87
N ILE A 307 11.30 -21.96 -2.85
CA ILE A 307 11.53 -20.99 -1.78
C ILE A 307 12.24 -19.74 -2.35
N VAL A 308 13.26 -19.93 -3.19
CA VAL A 308 14.01 -18.83 -3.83
C VAL A 308 13.13 -18.03 -4.80
N GLU A 309 12.30 -18.71 -5.60
CA GLU A 309 11.36 -18.08 -6.53
C GLU A 309 10.14 -17.43 -5.85
N ARG A 310 10.03 -17.52 -4.52
CA ARG A 310 8.90 -17.01 -3.72
C ARG A 310 7.55 -17.64 -4.10
N HIS A 311 7.57 -18.87 -4.62
CA HIS A 311 6.38 -19.65 -4.92
C HIS A 311 5.84 -20.39 -3.69
N PHE A 312 5.53 -19.65 -2.63
CA PHE A 312 5.22 -20.19 -1.30
C PHE A 312 4.08 -21.23 -1.28
N GLN A 313 3.05 -21.04 -2.12
CA GLN A 313 1.93 -21.98 -2.20
C GLN A 313 2.35 -23.33 -2.79
N LYS A 314 3.17 -23.32 -3.85
CA LYS A 314 3.71 -24.55 -4.46
C LYS A 314 4.67 -25.26 -3.49
N THR A 315 5.51 -24.49 -2.79
CA THR A 315 6.40 -25.03 -1.74
C THR A 315 5.61 -25.79 -0.66
N TYR A 316 4.52 -25.19 -0.18
CA TYR A 316 3.65 -25.82 0.82
C TYR A 316 3.00 -27.11 0.28
N ASP A 317 2.44 -27.06 -0.93
CA ASP A 317 1.74 -28.21 -1.51
C ASP A 317 2.70 -29.39 -1.76
N LEU A 318 3.93 -29.13 -2.23
CA LEU A 318 4.97 -30.14 -2.39
C LEU A 318 5.42 -30.74 -1.04
N MET A 319 5.58 -29.89 -0.02
CA MET A 319 5.95 -30.31 1.33
C MET A 319 4.92 -31.26 1.94
N ILE A 320 3.63 -30.93 1.82
CA ILE A 320 2.54 -31.80 2.30
C ILE A 320 2.44 -33.08 1.48
N LYS A 321 2.61 -33.00 0.15
CA LYS A 321 2.60 -34.18 -0.72
C LYS A 321 3.70 -35.16 -0.31
N ALA A 322 4.91 -34.66 -0.08
CA ALA A 322 6.06 -35.47 0.36
C ALA A 322 5.84 -36.07 1.77
N GLN A 323 5.29 -35.30 2.71
CA GLN A 323 4.96 -35.82 4.05
C GLN A 323 3.88 -36.91 4.02
N ARG A 324 2.86 -36.78 3.15
CA ARG A 324 1.79 -37.77 3.00
C ARG A 324 2.27 -39.06 2.34
N THR A 325 3.05 -38.97 1.26
CA THR A 325 3.60 -40.16 0.59
C THR A 325 4.55 -40.92 1.51
N LEU A 326 5.42 -40.20 2.22
CA LEU A 326 6.29 -40.81 3.23
C LEU A 326 5.50 -41.47 4.37
N SER A 327 4.30 -40.98 4.70
CA SER A 327 3.42 -41.53 5.75
C SER A 327 2.56 -42.71 5.32
N THR A 328 2.63 -43.15 4.07
CA THR A 328 1.89 -44.31 3.56
C THR A 328 2.54 -45.63 4.02
N GLU A 329 1.76 -46.69 4.21
CA GLU A 329 2.24 -47.99 4.73
C GLU A 329 3.46 -48.56 3.97
N GLU A 330 3.54 -48.30 2.66
CA GLU A 330 4.63 -48.71 1.78
C GLU A 330 6.00 -48.08 2.13
N PHE A 331 6.01 -46.88 2.72
CA PHE A 331 7.23 -46.10 2.97
C PHE A 331 7.49 -45.83 4.46
N ILE A 332 6.61 -46.31 5.35
CA ILE A 332 6.76 -46.18 6.81
C ILE A 332 8.02 -46.87 7.34
N THR A 333 8.40 -48.01 6.76
CA THR A 333 9.56 -48.81 7.17
C THR A 333 10.84 -48.47 6.40
N HIS A 334 10.81 -47.48 5.51
CA HIS A 334 11.95 -47.19 4.63
C HIS A 334 13.10 -46.47 5.39
N PRO A 335 14.37 -46.91 5.27
CA PRO A 335 15.49 -46.37 6.04
C PRO A 335 15.78 -44.87 5.81
N GLN A 336 15.53 -44.35 4.61
CA GLN A 336 15.74 -42.92 4.27
C GLN A 336 14.62 -41.98 4.72
N ARG A 337 13.48 -42.50 5.22
CA ARG A 337 12.31 -41.70 5.60
C ARG A 337 12.66 -40.64 6.65
N THR A 338 13.41 -41.02 7.68
CA THR A 338 13.71 -40.13 8.81
C THR A 338 14.57 -38.94 8.40
N ASP A 339 15.49 -39.15 7.46
CA ASP A 339 16.40 -38.10 7.00
C ASP A 339 15.69 -37.13 6.06
N ILE A 340 14.84 -37.62 5.16
CA ILE A 340 14.04 -36.77 4.27
C ILE A 340 13.05 -35.94 5.09
N LEU A 341 12.38 -36.52 6.10
CA LEU A 341 11.49 -35.77 6.99
C LEU A 341 12.24 -34.68 7.78
N LYS A 342 13.43 -34.99 8.32
CA LYS A 342 14.27 -33.99 9.01
C LYS A 342 14.65 -32.83 8.08
N LYS A 343 15.03 -33.12 6.83
CA LYS A 343 15.34 -32.08 5.83
C LYS A 343 14.10 -31.25 5.49
N ILE A 344 12.94 -31.88 5.32
CA ILE A 344 11.68 -31.17 5.10
C ILE A 344 11.34 -30.25 6.29
N GLU A 345 11.49 -30.72 7.53
CA GLU A 345 11.30 -29.89 8.73
C GLU A 345 12.27 -28.70 8.79
N GLN A 346 13.53 -28.89 8.38
CA GLN A 346 14.50 -27.80 8.28
C GLN A 346 14.07 -26.76 7.23
N LYS A 347 13.63 -27.20 6.05
CA LYS A 347 13.10 -26.29 5.01
C LYS A 347 11.82 -25.60 5.46
N GLN A 348 10.97 -26.26 6.24
CA GLN A 348 9.77 -25.67 6.83
C GLN A 348 10.13 -24.50 7.76
N LYS A 349 11.17 -24.65 8.58
CA LYS A 349 11.67 -23.56 9.44
C LYS A 349 12.20 -22.39 8.62
N VAL A 350 12.99 -22.65 7.57
CA VAL A 350 13.50 -21.59 6.68
C VAL A 350 12.36 -20.85 5.99
N LEU A 351 11.40 -21.58 5.42
CA LEU A 351 10.21 -20.98 4.78
C LEU A 351 9.42 -20.13 5.78
N THR A 352 9.25 -20.62 7.01
CA THR A 352 8.59 -19.87 8.08
C THR A 352 9.30 -18.53 8.35
N GLU A 353 10.62 -18.53 8.52
CA GLU A 353 11.39 -17.30 8.76
C GLU A 353 11.25 -16.31 7.60
N ILE A 354 11.25 -16.79 6.36
CA ILE A 354 11.04 -15.96 5.16
C ILE A 354 9.63 -15.36 5.17
N LEU A 355 8.59 -16.17 5.43
CA LEU A 355 7.21 -15.70 5.48
C LEU A 355 6.98 -14.67 6.59
N LEU A 356 7.63 -14.83 7.76
CA LEU A 356 7.58 -13.86 8.84
C LEU A 356 8.24 -12.53 8.43
N LYS A 357 9.39 -12.57 7.74
CA LYS A 357 10.04 -11.36 7.21
C LYS A 357 9.23 -10.68 6.10
N GLU A 358 8.56 -11.45 5.24
CA GLU A 358 7.68 -10.89 4.21
C GLU A 358 6.46 -10.18 4.79
N LEU A 359 5.95 -10.67 5.93
CA LEU A 359 4.86 -10.06 6.66
C LEU A 359 5.29 -8.91 7.58
N ASP A 360 6.60 -8.66 7.72
CA ASP A 360 7.11 -7.54 8.50
C ASP A 360 6.77 -6.21 7.81
N VAL A 361 6.01 -5.40 8.54
CA VAL A 361 5.46 -4.11 8.10
C VAL A 361 6.57 -3.10 7.81
N THR A 362 7.72 -3.21 8.47
CA THR A 362 8.79 -2.20 8.43
C THR A 362 9.53 -2.13 7.09
N HIS A 363 9.57 -3.23 6.34
CA HIS A 363 10.38 -3.32 5.12
C HIS A 363 9.59 -3.67 3.86
N ASN A 364 8.47 -4.39 3.97
CA ASN A 364 7.79 -4.99 2.81
C ASN A 364 6.34 -4.50 2.60
N TRP A 365 5.84 -3.61 3.47
CA TRP A 365 4.50 -3.04 3.30
C TRP A 365 4.45 -2.07 2.13
N SER A 366 3.55 -2.32 1.17
CA SER A 366 3.30 -1.40 0.05
C SER A 366 1.85 -0.88 0.05
N PRO A 367 1.63 0.43 -0.13
CA PRO A 367 0.29 1.00 -0.26
C PRO A 367 -0.52 0.42 -1.43
N ARG A 368 0.17 -0.09 -2.47
CA ARG A 368 -0.44 -0.65 -3.68
C ARG A 368 -0.79 -2.14 -3.58
N GLY A 369 -0.08 -2.90 -2.75
CA GLY A 369 -0.33 -4.35 -2.55
C GLY A 369 -1.50 -4.65 -1.61
N GLY A 370 -1.88 -3.68 -0.78
CA GLY A 370 -3.02 -3.76 0.16
C GLY A 370 -2.96 -4.96 1.11
N LEU A 371 -4.09 -5.26 1.75
CA LEU A 371 -4.26 -6.43 2.62
C LEU A 371 -4.23 -7.77 1.87
N ARG A 372 -4.28 -7.75 0.52
CA ARG A 372 -4.31 -8.97 -0.30
C ARG A 372 -2.94 -9.62 -0.44
N SER A 373 -1.87 -8.83 -0.42
CA SER A 373 -0.50 -9.35 -0.52
C SER A 373 -0.13 -10.25 0.67
N SER A 374 -0.71 -10.00 1.85
CA SER A 374 -0.48 -10.80 3.05
C SER A 374 -1.32 -12.07 3.14
N ARG A 375 -2.31 -12.26 2.25
CA ARG A 375 -3.24 -13.40 2.29
C ARG A 375 -2.53 -14.74 2.20
N HIS A 376 -1.73 -14.95 1.16
CA HIS A 376 -1.05 -16.23 0.95
C HIS A 376 -0.03 -16.56 2.05
N PRO A 377 0.86 -15.63 2.47
CA PRO A 377 1.73 -15.86 3.61
C PRO A 377 1.00 -16.24 4.90
N VAL A 378 -0.08 -15.53 5.25
CA VAL A 378 -0.87 -15.82 6.46
C VAL A 378 -1.57 -17.19 6.38
N LEU A 379 -2.13 -17.54 5.22
CA LEU A 379 -2.75 -18.86 5.02
C LEU A 379 -1.73 -20.00 5.20
N ILE A 380 -0.51 -19.84 4.71
CA ILE A 380 0.54 -20.85 4.84
C ILE A 380 1.01 -20.95 6.30
N LEU A 381 1.23 -19.83 6.98
CA LEU A 381 1.59 -19.82 8.41
C LEU A 381 0.50 -20.43 9.30
N ASN A 382 -0.77 -20.20 8.97
CA ASN A 382 -1.89 -20.84 9.66
C ASN A 382 -1.84 -22.37 9.51
N LYS A 383 -1.49 -22.86 8.32
CA LYS A 383 -1.31 -24.29 8.07
C LYS A 383 -0.07 -24.88 8.78
N PHE A 384 0.94 -24.06 9.10
CA PHE A 384 2.09 -24.45 9.92
C PHE A 384 1.85 -24.35 11.45
N ASN A 385 0.59 -24.20 11.89
CA ASN A 385 0.21 -24.02 13.30
C ASN A 385 0.78 -22.75 13.96
N MET A 386 1.22 -21.76 13.17
CA MET A 386 1.76 -20.48 13.66
C MET A 386 0.70 -19.38 13.67
N THR A 387 -0.53 -19.75 14.04
CA THR A 387 -1.71 -18.88 13.95
C THR A 387 -1.61 -17.64 14.82
N SER A 388 -0.98 -17.72 16.00
CA SER A 388 -0.81 -16.55 16.88
C SER A 388 0.11 -15.50 16.27
N GLN A 389 1.29 -15.90 15.78
CA GLN A 389 2.25 -14.98 15.19
C GLN A 389 1.76 -14.41 13.86
N ALA A 390 1.12 -15.24 13.02
CA ALA A 390 0.50 -14.78 11.79
C ALA A 390 -0.62 -13.75 12.05
N CYS A 391 -1.41 -13.96 13.12
CA CYS A 391 -2.44 -13.02 13.54
C CYS A 391 -1.85 -11.69 14.01
N GLU A 392 -0.80 -11.70 14.83
CA GLU A 392 -0.15 -10.47 15.31
C GLU A 392 0.41 -9.65 14.15
N LEU A 393 1.20 -10.27 13.26
CA LEU A 393 1.76 -9.60 12.09
C LEU A 393 0.68 -9.08 11.14
N PHE A 394 -0.40 -9.85 10.93
CA PHE A 394 -1.51 -9.38 10.10
C PHE A 394 -2.23 -8.17 10.71
N LEU A 395 -2.42 -8.14 12.04
CA LEU A 395 -3.01 -6.99 12.72
C LEU A 395 -2.08 -5.76 12.69
N ASP A 396 -0.76 -5.96 12.68
CA ASP A 396 0.21 -4.88 12.47
C ASP A 396 0.14 -4.31 11.06
N ILE A 397 0.00 -5.15 10.04
CA ILE A 397 -0.27 -4.72 8.65
C ILE A 397 -1.58 -3.93 8.58
N CYS A 398 -2.65 -4.41 9.24
CA CYS A 398 -3.93 -3.71 9.30
C CYS A 398 -3.78 -2.34 10.00
N ASN A 399 -3.05 -2.28 11.11
CA ASN A 399 -2.78 -1.05 11.85
C ASN A 399 -2.09 -0.01 10.96
N HIS A 400 -1.04 -0.42 10.24
CA HIS A 400 -0.33 0.48 9.33
C HIS A 400 -1.22 0.94 8.17
N THR A 401 -2.02 0.04 7.61
CA THR A 401 -2.94 0.33 6.50
C THR A 401 -4.00 1.33 6.90
N VAL A 402 -4.71 1.10 8.02
CA VAL A 402 -5.71 2.03 8.56
C VAL A 402 -5.07 3.39 8.85
N LYS A 403 -3.89 3.41 9.48
CA LYS A 403 -3.18 4.65 9.79
C LYS A 403 -2.76 5.41 8.53
N ALA A 404 -2.32 4.73 7.49
CA ALA A 404 -1.95 5.35 6.22
C ALA A 404 -3.18 5.94 5.50
N HIS A 405 -4.28 5.19 5.45
CA HIS A 405 -5.53 5.66 4.84
C HIS A 405 -6.09 6.89 5.57
N VAL A 406 -6.16 6.88 6.90
CA VAL A 406 -6.64 8.02 7.69
C VAL A 406 -5.72 9.24 7.51
N LYS A 407 -4.40 9.05 7.47
CA LYS A 407 -3.43 10.14 7.25
C LYS A 407 -3.49 10.74 5.84
N ALA A 408 -3.95 9.98 4.84
CA ALA A 408 -4.09 10.47 3.48
C ALA A 408 -5.21 11.52 3.34
N VAL A 409 -6.17 11.54 4.26
CA VAL A 409 -7.24 12.53 4.29
C VAL A 409 -6.67 13.86 4.79
N GLN A 410 -6.59 14.84 3.89
CA GLN A 410 -6.16 16.20 4.22
C GLN A 410 -7.31 17.01 4.80
N LEU A 411 -6.96 18.00 5.63
CA LEU A 411 -7.92 18.94 6.18
C LEU A 411 -8.27 19.99 5.12
N GLU A 412 -9.11 19.60 4.16
CA GLU A 412 -9.66 20.49 3.13
C GLU A 412 -11.12 20.83 3.46
N GLY A 413 -11.40 22.14 3.59
CA GLY A 413 -12.74 22.65 3.85
C GLY A 413 -13.11 22.74 5.33
N SER A 414 -14.37 22.43 5.64
CA SER A 414 -14.91 22.54 7.00
C SER A 414 -14.43 21.41 7.92
N ILE A 415 -14.45 21.63 9.24
CA ILE A 415 -14.16 20.58 10.23
C ILE A 415 -15.12 19.39 10.04
N TYR A 416 -16.39 19.67 9.73
CA TYR A 416 -17.39 18.65 9.44
C TYR A 416 -17.01 17.76 8.26
N SER A 417 -16.66 18.35 7.11
CA SER A 417 -16.28 17.60 5.91
C SER A 417 -15.06 16.72 6.16
N TYR A 418 -14.07 17.24 6.90
CA TYR A 418 -12.90 16.47 7.31
C TYR A 418 -13.28 15.28 8.21
N VAL A 419 -14.06 15.49 9.29
CA VAL A 419 -14.46 14.43 10.22
C VAL A 419 -15.28 13.36 9.51
N LYS A 420 -16.19 13.77 8.62
CA LYS A 420 -17.00 12.86 7.82
C LYS A 420 -16.12 11.97 6.94
N GLN A 421 -15.20 12.56 6.17
CA GLN A 421 -14.28 11.81 5.30
C GLN A 421 -13.37 10.88 6.08
N VAL A 422 -12.79 11.35 7.19
CA VAL A 422 -11.94 10.54 8.06
C VAL A 422 -12.69 9.34 8.62
N GLY A 423 -13.92 9.54 9.10
CA GLY A 423 -14.74 8.46 9.62
C GLY A 423 -15.16 7.46 8.55
N GLU A 424 -15.55 7.93 7.35
CA GLU A 424 -15.83 7.07 6.18
C GLU A 424 -14.62 6.20 5.83
N VAL A 425 -13.44 6.81 5.63
CA VAL A 425 -12.21 6.10 5.30
C VAL A 425 -11.82 5.10 6.39
N PHE A 426 -11.97 5.48 7.66
CA PHE A 426 -11.68 4.60 8.80
C PHE A 426 -12.59 3.37 8.83
N PHE A 427 -13.92 3.56 8.79
CA PHE A 427 -14.87 2.45 8.88
C PHE A 427 -14.83 1.56 7.63
N CYS A 428 -14.61 2.12 6.44
CA CYS A 428 -14.33 1.34 5.24
C CYS A 428 -13.08 0.49 5.40
N SER A 429 -11.96 1.07 5.83
CA SER A 429 -10.70 0.33 6.07
C SER A 429 -10.86 -0.75 7.14
N LEU A 430 -11.66 -0.48 8.17
CA LEU A 430 -11.95 -1.44 9.23
C LEU A 430 -12.82 -2.60 8.71
N SER A 431 -13.77 -2.33 7.82
CA SER A 431 -14.61 -3.34 7.18
C SER A 431 -13.82 -4.24 6.22
N ASP A 432 -12.90 -3.66 5.46
CA ASP A 432 -11.97 -4.40 4.60
C ASP A 432 -11.07 -5.32 5.45
N ALA A 433 -10.51 -4.78 6.54
CA ALA A 433 -9.70 -5.56 7.48
C ALA A 433 -10.50 -6.69 8.14
N LEU A 434 -11.75 -6.46 8.53
CA LEU A 434 -12.61 -7.48 9.13
C LEU A 434 -12.95 -8.58 8.12
N THR A 435 -13.31 -8.21 6.90
CA THR A 435 -13.64 -9.16 5.82
C THR A 435 -12.45 -10.06 5.51
N GLU A 436 -11.26 -9.46 5.38
CA GLU A 436 -10.02 -10.20 5.16
C GLU A 436 -9.65 -11.07 6.37
N PHE A 437 -9.81 -10.54 7.59
CA PHE A 437 -9.53 -11.30 8.82
C PHE A 437 -10.42 -12.54 8.96
N ILE A 438 -11.72 -12.42 8.69
CA ILE A 438 -12.65 -13.56 8.71
C ILE A 438 -12.26 -14.59 7.64
N SER A 439 -11.83 -14.14 6.46
CA SER A 439 -11.34 -15.05 5.41
C SER A 439 -10.07 -15.80 5.82
N LEU A 440 -9.18 -15.18 6.59
CA LEU A 440 -7.90 -15.76 7.01
C LEU A 440 -8.03 -16.60 8.29
N PHE A 441 -8.93 -16.22 9.20
CA PHE A 441 -9.12 -16.80 10.52
C PHE A 441 -10.61 -17.11 10.83
N PRO A 442 -11.29 -17.95 10.04
CA PRO A 442 -12.75 -18.11 10.11
C PRO A 442 -13.30 -18.67 11.43
N LYS A 443 -12.48 -19.30 12.26
CA LYS A 443 -12.89 -19.87 13.57
C LYS A 443 -11.96 -19.54 14.74
N ASN A 444 -10.90 -18.78 14.51
CA ASN A 444 -9.82 -18.56 15.49
C ASN A 444 -9.52 -17.06 15.64
N LYS A 445 -9.03 -16.65 16.81
CA LYS A 445 -8.46 -15.32 17.08
C LYS A 445 -9.37 -14.09 16.81
N LEU A 446 -10.67 -14.26 16.61
CA LEU A 446 -11.63 -13.14 16.50
C LEU A 446 -11.55 -12.17 17.69
N SER A 447 -11.29 -12.67 18.90
CA SER A 447 -11.06 -11.84 20.08
C SER A 447 -9.88 -10.88 19.93
N ALA A 448 -8.81 -11.28 19.25
CA ALA A 448 -7.65 -10.43 18.98
C ALA A 448 -8.03 -9.30 18.02
N PHE A 449 -8.82 -9.59 16.99
CA PHE A 449 -9.35 -8.56 16.08
C PHE A 449 -10.23 -7.55 16.83
N VAL A 450 -11.11 -7.99 17.73
CA VAL A 450 -11.96 -7.09 18.52
C VAL A 450 -11.14 -6.17 19.41
N VAL A 451 -10.10 -6.69 20.07
CA VAL A 451 -9.16 -5.88 20.88
C VAL A 451 -8.43 -4.86 20.01
N TRP A 452 -7.97 -5.28 18.82
CA TRP A 452 -7.30 -4.40 17.87
C TRP A 452 -8.24 -3.30 17.35
N ALA A 453 -9.46 -3.64 16.91
CA ALA A 453 -10.46 -2.69 16.42
C ALA A 453 -10.83 -1.66 17.51
N SER A 454 -10.95 -2.13 18.77
CA SER A 454 -11.14 -1.26 19.93
C SER A 454 -9.97 -0.29 20.11
N MET A 455 -8.73 -0.73 19.96
CA MET A 455 -7.55 0.15 20.03
C MET A 455 -7.54 1.17 18.88
N GLN A 456 -7.83 0.75 17.65
CA GLN A 456 -7.87 1.63 16.48
C GLN A 456 -8.91 2.73 16.65
N LEU A 457 -10.12 2.38 17.12
CA LEU A 457 -11.16 3.36 17.41
C LEU A 457 -10.69 4.36 18.46
N ARG A 458 -10.02 3.91 19.53
CA ARG A 458 -9.51 4.80 20.59
C ARG A 458 -8.51 5.82 20.04
N ILE A 459 -7.61 5.40 19.15
CA ILE A 459 -6.62 6.27 18.51
C ILE A 459 -7.32 7.31 17.64
N LEU A 460 -8.27 6.89 16.81
CA LEU A 460 -9.07 7.78 15.98
C LEU A 460 -9.82 8.81 16.82
N MET A 461 -10.54 8.36 17.84
CA MET A 461 -11.31 9.23 18.72
C MET A 461 -10.42 10.26 19.41
N SER A 462 -9.21 9.88 19.84
CA SER A 462 -8.24 10.82 20.42
C SER A 462 -7.84 11.93 19.45
N GLN A 463 -7.71 11.63 18.15
CA GLN A 463 -7.37 12.61 17.11
C GLN A 463 -8.55 13.54 16.81
N ILE A 464 -9.73 12.96 16.55
CA ILE A 464 -10.95 13.72 16.26
C ILE A 464 -11.32 14.62 17.44
N ILE A 465 -11.24 14.13 18.68
CA ILE A 465 -11.58 14.92 19.87
C ILE A 465 -10.73 16.19 19.94
N LYS A 466 -9.43 16.10 19.64
CA LYS A 466 -8.51 17.25 19.65
C LYS A 466 -8.83 18.29 18.57
N GLN A 467 -9.36 17.86 17.43
CA GLN A 467 -9.68 18.76 16.32
C GLN A 467 -11.07 19.39 16.46
N VAL A 468 -12.06 18.61 16.92
CA VAL A 468 -13.47 19.04 16.98
C VAL A 468 -13.78 19.84 18.25
N PHE A 469 -13.32 19.37 19.41
CA PHE A 469 -13.67 19.96 20.71
C PHE A 469 -12.71 21.10 21.09
N THR A 470 -12.68 22.13 20.25
CA THR A 470 -11.96 23.37 20.50
C THR A 470 -12.92 24.48 20.95
N PRO A 471 -12.49 25.44 21.80
CA PRO A 471 -13.39 26.48 22.35
C PRO A 471 -14.02 27.41 21.29
N GLN A 472 -13.43 27.43 20.09
CA GLN A 472 -13.87 28.27 18.97
C GLN A 472 -14.94 27.58 18.12
N CYS A 473 -15.09 26.26 18.23
CA CYS A 473 -16.04 25.50 17.45
C CYS A 473 -17.48 25.79 17.87
N ALA A 474 -18.38 25.96 16.91
CA ALA A 474 -19.81 26.15 17.18
C ALA A 474 -20.44 24.84 17.64
N LEU A 475 -21.43 24.93 18.53
CA LEU A 475 -22.09 23.76 19.10
C LEU A 475 -22.81 22.92 18.01
N ASP A 476 -23.42 23.57 17.02
CA ASP A 476 -24.03 22.91 15.86
C ASP A 476 -23.00 22.12 15.04
N SER A 477 -21.80 22.69 14.81
CA SER A 477 -20.74 21.97 14.09
C SER A 477 -20.24 20.75 14.85
N ILE A 478 -20.20 20.80 16.19
CA ILE A 478 -19.88 19.63 17.02
C ILE A 478 -20.97 18.56 16.88
N LEU A 479 -22.24 18.95 16.87
CA LEU A 479 -23.37 18.04 16.65
C LEU A 479 -23.24 17.30 15.33
N ASP A 480 -23.05 18.03 14.24
CA ASP A 480 -22.95 17.45 12.89
C ASP A 480 -21.80 16.43 12.81
N CYS A 481 -20.65 16.76 13.40
CA CYS A 481 -19.49 15.86 13.47
C CYS A 481 -19.80 14.58 14.26
N VAL A 482 -20.43 14.72 15.43
CA VAL A 482 -20.76 13.59 16.30
C VAL A 482 -21.84 12.70 15.68
N GLN A 483 -22.85 13.29 15.06
CA GLN A 483 -23.91 12.55 14.36
C GLN A 483 -23.32 11.77 13.18
N SER A 484 -22.49 12.40 12.34
CA SER A 484 -21.83 11.73 11.22
C SER A 484 -21.03 10.51 11.68
N LEU A 485 -20.28 10.61 12.79
CA LEU A 485 -19.53 9.48 13.33
C LEU A 485 -20.44 8.37 13.87
N ARG A 486 -21.54 8.74 14.53
CA ARG A 486 -22.57 7.80 15.02
C ARG A 486 -23.23 7.03 13.89
N GLU A 487 -23.56 7.70 12.79
CA GLU A 487 -24.16 7.09 11.60
C GLU A 487 -23.19 6.08 10.97
N GLN A 488 -21.94 6.48 10.74
CA GLN A 488 -20.93 5.60 10.15
C GLN A 488 -20.63 4.37 11.03
N CYS A 489 -20.56 4.55 12.36
CA CYS A 489 -20.40 3.43 13.28
C CYS A 489 -21.62 2.50 13.29
N THR A 490 -22.82 3.05 13.09
CA THR A 490 -24.06 2.26 12.99
C THR A 490 -24.07 1.45 11.70
N LEU A 491 -23.66 2.02 10.57
CA LEU A 491 -23.47 1.28 9.31
C LEU A 491 -22.44 0.15 9.48
N PHE A 492 -21.34 0.41 10.18
CA PHE A 492 -20.33 -0.63 10.45
C PHE A 492 -20.88 -1.80 11.28
N CYS A 493 -21.93 -1.60 12.09
CA CYS A 493 -22.56 -2.69 12.85
C CYS A 493 -23.18 -3.77 11.95
N GLU A 494 -23.51 -3.46 10.69
CA GLU A 494 -24.03 -4.42 9.72
C GLU A 494 -23.00 -5.52 9.39
N PHE A 495 -21.71 -5.26 9.57
CA PHE A 495 -20.63 -6.24 9.43
C PHE A 495 -20.48 -7.16 10.65
N GLY A 496 -21.29 -6.99 11.70
CA GLY A 496 -21.34 -7.88 12.86
C GLY A 496 -20.46 -7.47 14.04
N LEU A 497 -19.89 -6.26 14.05
CA LEU A 497 -19.13 -5.72 15.18
C LEU A 497 -19.69 -4.38 15.64
N ASP A 498 -20.16 -4.32 16.89
CA ASP A 498 -20.71 -3.10 17.50
C ASP A 498 -19.64 -2.36 18.34
N LEU A 499 -19.25 -1.18 17.86
CA LEU A 499 -18.29 -0.29 18.54
C LEU A 499 -18.94 0.97 19.13
N ARG A 500 -20.28 1.09 19.05
CA ARG A 500 -21.00 2.32 19.43
C ARG A 500 -20.84 2.62 20.92
N PHE A 501 -20.82 1.59 21.77
CA PHE A 501 -20.64 1.75 23.22
C PHE A 501 -19.31 2.47 23.54
N GLN A 502 -18.23 2.05 22.88
CA GLN A 502 -16.90 2.60 23.11
C GLN A 502 -16.77 4.01 22.54
N MET A 503 -17.36 4.24 21.36
CA MET A 503 -17.38 5.56 20.75
C MET A 503 -18.15 6.56 21.64
N ASN A 504 -19.35 6.19 22.10
CA ASN A 504 -20.14 7.02 23.02
C ASN A 504 -19.41 7.26 24.34
N SER A 505 -18.75 6.23 24.91
CA SER A 505 -17.93 6.40 26.11
C SER A 505 -16.77 7.37 25.89
N SER A 506 -16.16 7.37 24.71
CA SER A 506 -15.05 8.27 24.38
C SER A 506 -15.51 9.72 24.19
N LEU A 507 -16.73 9.90 23.66
CA LEU A 507 -17.35 11.21 23.42
C LEU A 507 -17.99 11.82 24.68
N ARG A 508 -18.29 11.02 25.70
CA ARG A 508 -18.94 11.46 26.95
C ARG A 508 -18.27 12.67 27.59
N SER A 509 -17.00 12.54 27.97
CA SER A 509 -16.28 13.61 28.67
C SER A 509 -16.12 14.88 27.81
N PRO A 510 -15.70 14.77 26.52
CA PRO A 510 -15.64 15.93 25.63
C PRO A 510 -16.96 16.67 25.43
N ILE A 511 -18.08 15.95 25.25
CA ILE A 511 -19.41 16.57 25.07
C ILE A 511 -19.83 17.31 26.33
N ILE A 512 -19.69 16.68 27.51
CA ILE A 512 -20.04 17.32 28.79
C ILE A 512 -19.21 18.59 29.00
N LYS A 513 -17.91 18.54 28.69
CA LYS A 513 -17.02 19.69 28.80
C LYS A 513 -17.43 20.80 27.83
N ALA A 514 -17.69 20.49 26.56
CA ALA A 514 -18.11 21.47 25.57
C ALA A 514 -19.44 22.14 25.92
N LEU A 515 -20.43 21.37 26.40
CA LEU A 515 -21.72 21.92 26.84
C LEU A 515 -21.53 22.88 28.03
N ARG A 516 -20.71 22.51 29.01
CA ARG A 516 -20.42 23.37 30.16
C ARG A 516 -19.67 24.64 29.77
N GLU A 517 -18.68 24.54 28.89
CA GLU A 517 -17.95 25.71 28.37
C GLU A 517 -18.87 26.64 27.56
N TYR A 518 -19.74 26.06 26.73
CA TYR A 518 -20.71 26.83 25.96
C TYR A 518 -21.76 27.51 26.85
N LYS A 519 -22.21 26.83 27.92
CA LYS A 519 -23.06 27.39 28.97
C LYS A 519 -22.39 28.60 29.63
N GLU A 520 -21.14 28.49 30.09
CA GLU A 520 -20.42 29.63 30.68
C GLU A 520 -20.27 30.79 29.68
N LYS A 521 -19.90 30.50 28.43
CA LYS A 521 -19.79 31.49 27.35
C LYS A 521 -21.10 32.25 27.11
N ILE A 522 -22.24 31.54 27.10
CA ILE A 522 -23.56 32.17 26.98
C ILE A 522 -23.87 33.02 28.19
N VAL A 523 -23.65 32.50 29.41
CA VAL A 523 -23.96 33.24 30.64
C VAL A 523 -23.14 34.53 30.73
N ASP A 524 -21.86 34.50 30.36
CA ASP A 524 -21.01 35.70 30.36
C ASP A 524 -21.38 36.68 29.25
N SER A 525 -21.63 36.19 28.03
CA SER A 525 -22.11 37.04 26.92
C SER A 525 -23.45 37.69 27.25
N MET A 526 -24.32 36.99 27.97
CA MET A 526 -25.61 37.50 28.43
C MET A 526 -25.43 38.65 29.41
N LYS A 527 -24.51 38.55 30.38
CA LYS A 527 -24.24 39.63 31.35
C LYS A 527 -23.90 40.93 30.63
N THR A 528 -22.99 40.87 29.66
CA THR A 528 -22.57 42.02 28.86
C THR A 528 -23.74 42.57 28.04
N LYS A 529 -24.43 41.71 27.29
CA LYS A 529 -25.53 42.13 26.40
C LYS A 529 -26.72 42.72 27.13
N VAL A 530 -27.04 42.24 28.34
CA VAL A 530 -28.13 42.78 29.16
C VAL A 530 -27.72 44.12 29.79
N SER A 531 -26.44 44.29 30.14
CA SER A 531 -25.92 45.55 30.70
C SER A 531 -25.82 46.66 29.64
N GLU A 532 -25.54 46.30 28.38
CA GLU A 532 -25.47 47.23 27.24
C GLU A 532 -26.82 47.47 26.55
N ASP A 533 -27.88 46.77 26.95
CA ASP A 533 -29.19 46.85 26.28
C ASP A 533 -29.84 48.22 26.52
N LYS A 534 -30.31 48.83 25.43
CA LYS A 534 -31.06 50.09 25.46
C LYS A 534 -32.54 49.88 25.78
N TRP A 535 -33.01 48.63 25.86
CA TRP A 535 -34.41 48.27 26.11
C TRP A 535 -35.37 48.94 25.13
N THR A 536 -35.05 48.83 23.84
CA THR A 536 -35.85 49.38 22.74
C THR A 536 -36.16 48.30 21.68
N PRO A 537 -37.22 48.47 20.87
CA PRO A 537 -37.48 47.63 19.71
C PRO A 537 -36.29 47.64 18.74
N VAL A 538 -36.05 46.51 18.09
CA VAL A 538 -34.95 46.35 17.12
C VAL A 538 -35.43 46.64 15.71
N ASN A 539 -34.71 47.51 14.99
CA ASN A 539 -34.95 47.78 13.58
C ASN A 539 -34.18 46.80 12.70
N MET A 540 -34.86 46.09 11.81
CA MET A 540 -34.25 45.17 10.84
C MET A 540 -34.00 45.81 9.46
N HIS A 541 -34.19 47.13 9.36
CA HIS A 541 -34.00 48.01 8.22
C HIS A 541 -34.93 47.75 7.01
N THR A 542 -35.28 46.51 6.74
CA THR A 542 -36.06 46.11 5.55
C THR A 542 -37.11 45.06 5.88
N LYS A 543 -38.21 45.04 5.13
CA LYS A 543 -39.25 44.00 5.20
C LYS A 543 -38.68 42.60 4.93
N ALA A 544 -37.74 42.51 3.99
CA ALA A 544 -37.02 41.26 3.69
C ALA A 544 -36.19 40.78 4.90
N GLY A 545 -35.54 41.70 5.63
CA GLY A 545 -34.80 41.41 6.86
C GLY A 545 -35.70 40.85 7.97
N VAL A 546 -36.87 41.44 8.17
CA VAL A 546 -37.88 40.93 9.13
C VAL A 546 -38.35 39.53 8.71
N ASN A 547 -38.69 39.30 7.43
CA ASN A 547 -39.13 37.99 6.95
C ASN A 547 -38.04 36.91 7.14
N LYS A 548 -36.78 37.25 6.89
CA LYS A 548 -35.65 36.34 7.14
C LYS A 548 -35.51 35.99 8.61
N PHE A 549 -35.65 36.97 9.49
CA PHE A 549 -35.63 36.76 10.94
C PHE A 549 -36.82 35.92 11.43
N LEU A 550 -38.02 36.19 10.95
CA LEU A 550 -39.21 35.40 11.28
C LEU A 550 -39.03 33.95 10.85
N SER A 551 -38.48 33.70 9.65
CA SER A 551 -38.18 32.34 9.17
C SER A 551 -37.16 31.64 10.07
N GLN A 552 -36.14 32.36 10.55
CA GLN A 552 -35.15 31.80 11.50
C GLN A 552 -35.78 31.44 12.85
N MET A 553 -36.64 32.30 13.39
CA MET A 553 -37.32 32.03 14.67
C MET A 553 -38.37 30.94 14.53
N GLU A 554 -39.01 30.83 13.37
CA GLU A 554 -39.92 29.74 13.02
C GLU A 554 -39.18 28.40 12.89
N ASN A 555 -37.97 28.38 12.33
CA ASN A 555 -37.11 27.18 12.34
C ASN A 555 -36.71 26.75 13.77
N LEU A 556 -36.63 27.70 14.71
CA LEU A 556 -36.45 27.42 16.14
C LEU A 556 -37.77 27.05 16.85
N GLY A 557 -38.89 27.08 16.13
CA GLY A 557 -40.26 26.74 16.55
C GLY A 557 -41.04 27.85 17.27
N LEU A 558 -40.59 29.10 17.16
CA LEU A 558 -41.27 30.28 17.72
C LEU A 558 -41.91 31.16 16.64
N ILE A 559 -43.22 31.34 16.72
CA ILE A 559 -43.98 32.21 15.82
C ILE A 559 -44.03 33.63 16.40
N LEU A 560 -43.22 34.55 15.84
CA LEU A 560 -43.08 35.93 16.34
C LEU A 560 -43.84 36.99 15.52
N VAL A 561 -44.75 36.58 14.63
CA VAL A 561 -45.50 37.49 13.75
C VAL A 561 -46.24 38.59 14.53
N ARG A 562 -46.68 38.29 15.75
CA ARG A 562 -47.40 39.24 16.64
C ARG A 562 -46.52 40.34 17.25
N TYR A 563 -45.20 40.21 17.15
CA TYR A 563 -44.21 41.16 17.69
C TYR A 563 -43.62 42.06 16.60
N VAL A 564 -44.16 42.07 15.38
CA VAL A 564 -43.70 42.94 14.29
C VAL A 564 -44.41 44.29 14.33
N ILE A 565 -43.66 45.38 14.31
CA ILE A 565 -44.16 46.77 14.23
C ILE A 565 -43.77 47.37 12.87
N ASN A 566 -44.73 48.00 12.19
CA ASN A 566 -44.51 48.78 10.96
C ASN A 566 -43.68 48.05 9.86
N GLU A 567 -43.84 46.73 9.73
CA GLU A 567 -43.15 45.83 8.78
C GLU A 567 -41.61 45.78 8.83
N THR A 568 -40.95 46.63 9.63
CA THR A 568 -39.48 46.75 9.70
C THR A 568 -38.90 46.63 11.10
N TRP A 569 -39.74 46.67 12.14
CA TRP A 569 -39.32 46.60 13.54
C TRP A 569 -39.80 45.33 14.23
N VAL A 570 -39.03 44.88 15.23
CA VAL A 570 -39.39 43.79 16.14
C VAL A 570 -39.51 44.37 17.56
N ASP A 571 -40.67 44.18 18.17
CA ASP A 571 -41.07 44.64 19.51
C ASP A 571 -40.48 43.77 20.63
N LEU A 572 -39.19 43.47 20.52
CA LEU A 572 -38.37 42.76 21.50
C LEU A 572 -37.00 43.45 21.55
N SER A 573 -36.35 43.39 22.71
CA SER A 573 -35.00 43.95 22.85
C SER A 573 -33.95 43.04 22.19
N SER A 574 -32.83 43.62 21.77
CA SER A 574 -31.73 42.88 21.14
C SER A 574 -31.16 41.80 22.06
N SER A 575 -31.07 42.05 23.37
CA SER A 575 -30.61 41.05 24.34
C SER A 575 -31.61 39.91 24.52
N THR A 576 -32.91 40.17 24.35
CA THR A 576 -33.98 39.17 24.47
C THR A 576 -33.99 38.24 23.27
N ILE A 577 -33.92 38.79 22.06
CA ILE A 577 -33.84 38.01 20.82
C ILE A 577 -32.62 37.08 20.86
N TRP A 578 -31.45 37.61 21.20
CA TRP A 578 -30.22 36.82 21.27
C TRP A 578 -30.28 35.72 22.33
N PHE A 579 -30.86 36.00 23.51
CA PHE A 579 -31.02 35.01 24.57
C PHE A 579 -31.89 33.83 24.11
N VAL A 580 -33.04 34.13 23.49
CA VAL A 580 -33.98 33.10 23.00
C VAL A 580 -33.32 32.20 21.96
N GLN A 581 -32.61 32.79 21.00
CA GLN A 581 -31.84 32.02 20.01
C GLN A 581 -30.81 31.12 20.70
N SER A 582 -30.03 31.67 21.63
CA SER A 582 -28.95 30.94 22.28
C SER A 582 -29.45 29.77 23.14
N VAL A 583 -30.49 29.98 23.94
CA VAL A 583 -31.00 28.95 24.87
C VAL A 583 -31.74 27.83 24.13
N ILE A 584 -32.47 28.16 23.05
CA ILE A 584 -33.13 27.15 22.22
C ILE A 584 -32.09 26.33 21.44
N THR A 585 -31.02 26.96 20.91
CA THR A 585 -29.91 26.22 20.29
C THR A 585 -29.27 25.24 21.27
N VAL A 586 -28.99 25.68 22.52
CA VAL A 586 -28.45 24.77 23.55
C VAL A 586 -29.37 23.59 23.83
N GLN A 587 -30.69 23.82 23.92
CA GLN A 587 -31.64 22.73 24.12
C GLN A 587 -31.67 21.79 22.90
N ASN A 588 -31.87 22.32 21.68
CA ASN A 588 -31.99 21.49 20.49
C ASN A 588 -30.74 20.65 20.24
N VAL A 589 -29.57 21.28 20.27
CA VAL A 589 -28.30 20.58 20.08
C VAL A 589 -28.01 19.64 21.25
N GLY A 590 -28.21 20.11 22.48
CA GLY A 590 -28.01 19.31 23.69
C GLY A 590 -28.81 18.01 23.67
N LEU A 591 -30.09 18.09 23.29
CA LEU A 591 -30.98 16.93 23.21
C LEU A 591 -30.57 15.92 22.12
N GLU A 592 -29.95 16.37 21.03
CA GLU A 592 -29.56 15.50 19.92
C GLU A 592 -28.15 14.92 20.09
N ILE A 593 -27.23 15.66 20.70
CA ILE A 593 -25.84 15.21 20.90
C ILE A 593 -25.70 14.26 22.10
N VAL A 594 -26.51 14.44 23.14
CA VAL A 594 -26.39 13.69 24.40
C VAL A 594 -27.07 12.33 24.32
N THR A 595 -26.52 11.37 25.05
CA THR A 595 -27.13 10.04 25.28
C THR A 595 -27.92 10.07 26.59
N LYS A 596 -28.86 9.13 26.79
CA LYS A 596 -29.83 9.14 27.91
C LYS A 596 -29.17 9.31 29.29
N ASP A 597 -27.94 8.84 29.45
CA ASP A 597 -27.10 8.85 30.63
C ASP A 597 -26.34 10.17 30.90
N MET A 598 -26.52 11.22 30.08
CA MET A 598 -25.96 12.57 30.31
C MET A 598 -27.01 13.69 30.26
N MET A 599 -28.30 13.36 30.28
CA MET A 599 -29.40 14.33 30.20
C MET A 599 -29.38 15.34 31.35
N ASP A 600 -28.83 14.96 32.51
CA ASP A 600 -28.61 15.80 33.68
C ASP A 600 -27.76 17.05 33.38
N VAL A 601 -26.81 16.93 32.46
CA VAL A 601 -25.93 18.02 32.02
C VAL A 601 -26.68 19.01 31.14
N VAL A 602 -27.55 18.53 30.24
CA VAL A 602 -28.42 19.40 29.42
C VAL A 602 -29.35 20.18 30.34
N ASP A 603 -29.96 19.50 31.33
CA ASP A 603 -30.83 20.13 32.31
C ASP A 603 -30.09 21.16 33.17
N GLU A 604 -28.86 20.86 33.60
CA GLU A 604 -27.98 21.80 34.30
C GLU A 604 -27.70 23.05 33.45
N CYS A 605 -27.37 22.87 32.17
CA CYS A 605 -27.05 23.98 31.26
C CYS A 605 -28.26 24.88 31.00
N ILE A 606 -29.42 24.29 30.69
CA ILE A 606 -30.66 25.04 30.45
C ILE A 606 -31.06 25.79 31.72
N TYR A 607 -31.07 25.13 32.87
CA TYR A 607 -31.39 25.76 34.15
C TYR A 607 -30.47 26.93 34.47
N ALA A 608 -29.16 26.77 34.32
CA ALA A 608 -28.19 27.82 34.62
C ALA A 608 -28.40 29.06 33.72
N ILE A 609 -28.60 28.85 32.42
CA ILE A 609 -28.81 29.94 31.44
C ILE A 609 -30.11 30.71 31.78
N PHE A 610 -31.21 29.99 32.03
CA PHE A 610 -32.48 30.63 32.42
C PHE A 610 -32.39 31.34 33.77
N ASN A 611 -31.86 30.68 34.81
CA ASN A 611 -31.74 31.26 36.15
C ASN A 611 -30.88 32.53 36.13
N SER A 612 -29.76 32.53 35.40
CA SER A 612 -28.96 33.73 35.21
C SER A 612 -29.77 34.83 34.52
N ARG A 613 -30.52 34.54 33.44
CA ARG A 613 -31.33 35.56 32.74
C ARG A 613 -32.37 36.19 33.64
N LEU A 614 -33.09 35.37 34.41
CA LEU A 614 -34.16 35.82 35.30
C LEU A 614 -33.60 36.69 36.43
N LYS A 615 -32.49 36.29 37.06
CA LYS A 615 -31.80 37.07 38.09
C LYS A 615 -31.34 38.45 37.60
N PHE A 616 -30.85 38.56 36.36
CA PHE A 616 -30.46 39.85 35.79
C PHE A 616 -31.65 40.73 35.42
N SER A 617 -32.75 40.13 34.95
CA SER A 617 -33.94 40.88 34.55
C SER A 617 -34.66 41.53 35.76
N MET A 618 -34.55 40.94 36.95
CA MET A 618 -35.08 41.51 38.20
C MET A 618 -34.32 42.75 38.70
N ARG A 619 -33.16 43.09 38.12
CA ARG A 619 -32.38 44.29 38.50
C ARG A 619 -32.78 45.53 37.69
N ASN A 620 -33.57 45.38 36.63
CA ASN A 620 -33.90 46.46 35.70
C ASN A 620 -35.39 46.81 35.77
N ASP A 621 -35.71 47.99 36.30
CA ASP A 621 -37.10 48.46 36.50
C ASP A 621 -37.75 49.12 35.26
N SER A 622 -37.13 49.00 34.09
CA SER A 622 -37.71 49.55 32.86
C SER A 622 -39.00 48.80 32.48
N SER A 623 -40.07 49.53 32.17
CA SER A 623 -41.35 48.94 31.74
C SER A 623 -41.20 48.04 30.50
N TYR A 624 -40.26 48.38 29.62
CA TYR A 624 -39.94 47.55 28.45
C TYR A 624 -39.15 46.28 28.82
N ALA A 625 -38.31 46.33 29.84
CA ALA A 625 -37.62 45.15 30.38
C ALA A 625 -38.62 44.15 30.97
N LEU A 626 -39.64 44.63 31.71
CA LEU A 626 -40.72 43.79 32.23
C LEU A 626 -41.57 43.14 31.12
N LYS A 627 -41.84 43.86 30.02
CA LYS A 627 -42.52 43.30 28.84
C LYS A 627 -41.71 42.16 28.20
N ASN A 628 -40.40 42.33 28.07
CA ASN A 628 -39.50 41.29 27.54
C ASN A 628 -39.39 40.09 28.49
N LEU A 629 -39.37 40.33 29.81
CA LEU A 629 -39.40 39.27 30.83
C LEU A 629 -40.70 38.45 30.73
N LYS A 630 -41.84 39.12 30.57
CA LYS A 630 -43.13 38.46 30.36
C LYS A 630 -43.13 37.57 29.12
N PHE A 631 -42.54 38.02 28.02
CA PHE A 631 -42.36 37.20 26.82
C PHE A 631 -41.50 35.94 27.08
N ILE A 632 -40.39 36.07 27.82
CA ILE A 632 -39.55 34.91 28.17
C ILE A 632 -40.32 33.90 29.03
N LEU A 633 -41.06 34.37 30.03
CA LEU A 633 -41.80 33.51 30.98
C LEU A 633 -43.07 32.89 30.38
N GLU A 634 -43.84 33.63 29.58
CA GLU A 634 -45.14 33.16 29.08
C GLU A 634 -45.05 32.50 27.70
N THR A 635 -44.03 32.80 26.90
CA THR A 635 -43.89 32.26 25.53
C THR A 635 -42.73 31.29 25.40
N VAL A 636 -41.52 31.71 25.78
CA VAL A 636 -40.29 30.94 25.52
C VAL A 636 -40.17 29.73 26.44
N MET A 637 -40.33 29.93 27.74
CA MET A 637 -40.20 28.86 28.74
C MET A 637 -41.24 27.74 28.56
N PRO A 638 -42.55 28.01 28.35
CA PRO A 638 -43.53 26.95 28.09
C PRO A 638 -43.28 26.21 26.77
N TYR A 639 -42.83 26.93 25.73
CA TYR A 639 -42.43 26.31 24.47
C TYR A 639 -41.25 25.34 24.67
N MET A 640 -40.22 25.76 25.39
CA MET A 640 -39.04 24.92 25.65
C MET A 640 -39.38 23.68 26.47
N ILE A 641 -40.22 23.80 27.50
CA ILE A 641 -40.68 22.66 28.30
C ILE A 641 -41.48 21.68 27.45
N LYS A 642 -42.40 22.18 26.61
CA LYS A 642 -43.16 21.34 25.69
C LYS A 642 -42.26 20.64 24.67
N SER A 643 -41.38 21.38 24.02
CA SER A 643 -40.42 20.85 23.03
C SER A 643 -39.47 19.82 23.63
N TYR A 644 -39.00 20.05 24.86
CA TYR A 644 -38.20 19.07 25.60
C TYR A 644 -38.97 17.78 25.84
N LYS A 645 -40.21 17.90 26.35
CA LYS A 645 -41.09 16.75 26.60
C LYS A 645 -41.41 15.97 25.32
N ASP A 646 -41.70 16.66 24.23
CA ASP A 646 -42.03 16.05 22.94
C ASP A 646 -40.83 15.25 22.38
N LYS A 647 -39.59 15.73 22.58
CA LYS A 647 -38.37 15.05 22.13
C LYS A 647 -37.93 13.89 23.04
N VAL A 648 -38.07 14.05 24.36
CA VAL A 648 -37.46 13.14 25.35
C VAL A 648 -38.49 12.18 25.98
N GLY A 649 -39.76 12.55 26.01
CA GLY A 649 -40.86 11.79 26.60
C GLY A 649 -41.09 12.03 28.10
N TYR A 650 -40.23 12.79 28.78
CA TYR A 650 -40.40 13.20 30.18
C TYR A 650 -40.09 14.69 30.38
N ASP A 651 -40.50 15.22 31.53
CA ASP A 651 -40.38 16.64 31.83
C ASP A 651 -39.00 17.00 32.41
N ASN A 652 -38.48 18.18 32.06
CA ASN A 652 -37.30 18.75 32.70
C ASN A 652 -37.67 19.32 34.07
N VAL A 653 -37.38 18.55 35.13
CA VAL A 653 -37.76 18.89 36.51
C VAL A 653 -37.13 20.22 36.96
N LYS A 654 -35.84 20.46 36.67
CA LYS A 654 -35.14 21.69 37.07
C LYS A 654 -35.76 22.93 36.42
N LEU A 655 -36.18 22.84 35.16
CA LEU A 655 -36.82 23.94 34.45
C LEU A 655 -38.27 24.16 34.91
N LEU A 656 -38.99 23.10 35.27
CA LEU A 656 -40.34 23.19 35.86
C LEU A 656 -40.33 23.82 37.26
N GLU A 657 -39.35 23.45 38.10
CA GLU A 657 -39.15 24.08 39.41
C GLU A 657 -38.88 25.57 39.26
N LEU A 658 -37.98 25.94 38.34
CA LEU A 658 -37.70 27.35 38.03
C LEU A 658 -38.93 28.07 37.47
N ALA A 659 -39.74 27.42 36.63
CA ALA A 659 -41.00 27.99 36.14
C ALA A 659 -41.97 28.29 37.29
N GLY A 660 -42.06 27.37 38.26
CA GLY A 660 -42.88 27.52 39.47
C GLY A 660 -42.41 28.68 40.37
N GLU A 661 -41.10 28.83 40.57
CA GLU A 661 -40.52 29.94 41.35
C GLU A 661 -40.89 31.33 40.80
N TYR A 662 -41.06 31.45 39.49
CA TYR A 662 -41.40 32.70 38.81
C TYR A 662 -42.89 32.79 38.40
N GLY A 663 -43.75 31.92 38.95
CA GLY A 663 -45.21 32.00 38.78
C GLY A 663 -45.75 31.54 37.42
N VAL A 664 -44.97 30.79 36.65
CA VAL A 664 -45.39 30.23 35.36
C VAL A 664 -46.08 28.89 35.61
N ASN A 665 -47.42 28.92 35.67
CA ASN A 665 -48.23 27.71 35.81
C ASN A 665 -48.36 26.98 34.47
N ILE A 666 -47.58 25.91 34.30
CA ILE A 666 -47.70 24.98 33.19
C ILE A 666 -48.59 23.84 33.66
N ALA A 667 -49.77 23.71 33.05
CA ALA A 667 -50.75 22.70 33.47
C ALA A 667 -50.11 21.29 33.45
N PRO A 668 -50.21 20.51 34.54
CA PRO A 668 -49.76 19.12 34.51
C PRO A 668 -50.66 18.34 33.53
N PRO A 669 -50.11 17.52 32.62
CA PRO A 669 -50.96 16.64 31.82
C PRO A 669 -51.62 15.60 32.73
N LYS A 670 -52.87 15.26 32.41
CA LYS A 670 -53.65 14.20 33.06
C LYS A 670 -52.79 12.93 33.18
N LYS A 671 -52.57 12.47 34.40
CA LYS A 671 -51.99 11.14 34.67
C LYS A 671 -52.82 10.09 33.92
N SER A 672 -52.30 9.55 32.83
CA SER A 672 -52.73 8.24 32.37
C SER A 672 -52.16 7.25 33.38
N ASN A 673 -53.03 6.75 34.27
CA ASN A 673 -52.71 5.62 35.13
C ASN A 673 -52.32 4.43 34.23
N ILE A 674 -51.03 4.23 34.03
CA ILE A 674 -50.51 2.93 33.61
C ILE A 674 -50.19 2.22 34.92
N THR A 675 -51.17 1.45 35.39
CA THR A 675 -50.97 0.41 36.39
C THR A 675 -49.96 -0.58 35.81
N TYR A 676 -48.76 -0.61 36.37
CA TYR A 676 -47.83 -1.72 36.15
C TYR A 676 -48.45 -2.98 36.76
N THR A 677 -49.00 -3.87 35.93
CA THR A 677 -49.13 -5.27 36.29
C THR A 677 -47.74 -5.87 36.21
N SER A 678 -47.09 -5.94 37.37
CA SER A 678 -45.93 -6.79 37.62
C SER A 678 -46.30 -8.24 37.32
N ASN A 679 -45.91 -8.73 36.14
CA ASN A 679 -45.63 -10.14 35.83
C ASN A 679 -45.24 -10.23 34.35
N GLU A 680 -43.96 -10.02 34.05
CA GLU A 680 -43.28 -10.57 32.87
C GLU A 680 -41.77 -10.34 33.02
N TYR A 681 -41.20 -11.04 33.99
CA TYR A 681 -39.81 -11.48 33.96
C TYR A 681 -39.82 -12.97 34.26
N LEU A 682 -39.85 -13.77 33.20
CA LEU A 682 -39.34 -15.12 33.11
C LEU A 682 -38.93 -15.39 31.66
#